data_AF-A0A6A6MFQ8-F1
#
_entry.id   AF-A0A6A6MFQ8-F1
#
_cell.length_a   1.000
_cell.length_b   1.000
_cell.length_c   1.000
_cell.angle_alpha   90.00
_cell.angle_beta   90.00
_cell.angle_gamma   90.00
#
_symmetry.space_group_name_H-M   'P 1'
#
loop_
_entity.id
_entity.type
_entity.pdbx_description
1 polymer ?
#
loop_
_entity_poly.entity_id
_entity_poly.type
_entity_poly.pdbx_seq_one_letter_code
_entity_poly.pdbx_strand_id
1 'polypeptide(L)'
;MMLESQSNHMRKAVPSVITKIKARQILDSRGIPTVEVDLHTNKGMFRASAPSGDVTGMYEAVELRDGDKGTYLGNSVTRAVKNVNEKISEALIGMDPTLQSQIDQAMIDLDKTEKKGELGANAILAVSIAACKAGAAEKEVPLYKHIADLSGKTNLTLPVPAFTVISGGKHSGSNLAIQEIMVLPVGAGRFAEALQMGSETYHHLKAVITEKYGEHGCNVGEDGGFAPNISSVQEGLDLVKEAISRTGYNDRIKIAIDVAATAFCIGTKYDLDFKSPNRSGQNFKSGEDMIEMYKELCTEYPIVSIEDPFDKEDWEHIKYFSSLGLCQVVGDGLLMSNPKRIERAIHESTCNALLLKINQIGTVTEALEVVKLAKDAHWGVVVSHRSGETDDSFISDLSVGLATGQIKAGAPCRGERLAKYNQTIRSKVQFFKISSLGIIFCLSVVTGNVSLKYLPVSFNQAIGATTPFFTAVFAYLMTLKRESWVTYVTLIPVVTGVVIASGGEPSFHLFGFIVCIGATAARALKTVLQGILLSSEGEKLHSMNLLMYMAPVAVAFLIPTAIFMEGDVVGITIALARDDMKFILYLTFNSALAYFVNLANFLVTKHTSALTLQVLGNAKGAVAVVISILIFRNPVSVTGMFGYLITVIGVILYNEAKKRYK
;
A
#
# COMPACT_ATOMS: atom_id res chain seq x y z
N MET A 1 -25.14 -23.32 7.79
CA MET A 1 -23.85 -23.97 7.41
C MET A 1 -23.77 -24.43 5.94
N MET A 2 -24.49 -25.45 5.46
CA MET A 2 -24.42 -25.83 4.01
C MET A 2 -24.99 -24.74 3.08
N LEU A 3 -26.10 -24.09 3.46
CA LEU A 3 -26.71 -22.99 2.71
C LEU A 3 -25.84 -21.71 2.69
N GLU A 4 -25.14 -21.41 3.79
CA GLU A 4 -24.17 -20.30 3.83
C GLU A 4 -22.90 -20.61 3.04
N SER A 5 -22.44 -21.87 3.06
CA SER A 5 -21.32 -22.34 2.26
C SER A 5 -21.62 -22.27 0.77
N GLN A 6 -22.82 -22.70 0.35
CA GLN A 6 -23.26 -22.57 -1.04
C GLN A 6 -23.50 -21.12 -1.44
N SER A 7 -24.11 -20.30 -0.58
CA SER A 7 -24.29 -18.85 -0.79
C SER A 7 -22.95 -18.12 -0.98
N ASN A 8 -21.94 -18.41 -0.15
CA ASN A 8 -20.60 -17.84 -0.31
C ASN A 8 -19.85 -18.37 -1.53
N HIS A 9 -20.12 -19.60 -1.97
CA HIS A 9 -19.53 -20.15 -3.19
C HIS A 9 -20.14 -19.54 -4.44
N MET A 10 -21.47 -19.38 -4.49
CA MET A 10 -22.18 -18.70 -5.57
C MET A 10 -21.83 -17.21 -5.64
N ARG A 11 -21.72 -16.52 -4.50
CA ARG A 11 -21.23 -15.13 -4.45
C ARG A 11 -19.83 -14.94 -5.02
N LYS A 12 -18.99 -15.98 -5.05
CA LYS A 12 -17.63 -15.95 -5.63
C LYS A 12 -17.57 -16.32 -7.11
N ALA A 13 -18.59 -16.99 -7.64
CA ALA A 13 -18.65 -17.40 -9.04
C ALA A 13 -19.31 -16.35 -9.94
N VAL A 14 -20.05 -15.41 -9.36
CA VAL A 14 -20.65 -14.27 -10.06
C VAL A 14 -19.63 -13.13 -10.08
N PRO A 15 -19.34 -12.53 -11.25
CA PRO A 15 -18.54 -11.31 -11.36
C PRO A 15 -18.99 -10.28 -10.32
N SER A 16 -18.04 -9.62 -9.67
CA SER A 16 -18.40 -8.59 -8.69
C SER A 16 -19.19 -7.49 -9.34
N VAL A 17 -20.30 -7.13 -8.72
CA VAL A 17 -21.10 -5.97 -9.12
C VAL A 17 -21.24 -5.03 -7.94
N ILE A 18 -21.36 -3.76 -8.24
CA ILE A 18 -21.71 -2.73 -7.26
C ILE A 18 -23.12 -3.04 -6.74
N THR A 19 -23.24 -3.27 -5.44
CA THR A 19 -24.51 -3.62 -4.78
C THR A 19 -25.11 -2.47 -4.01
N LYS A 20 -24.29 -1.54 -3.53
CA LYS A 20 -24.71 -0.36 -2.77
C LYS A 20 -23.60 0.68 -2.77
N ILE A 21 -23.95 1.96 -2.87
CA ILE A 21 -23.06 3.08 -2.61
C ILE A 21 -23.68 3.92 -1.51
N LYS A 22 -22.88 4.33 -0.53
CA LYS A 22 -23.32 5.22 0.55
C LYS A 22 -22.28 6.30 0.82
N ALA A 23 -22.69 7.55 0.65
CA ALA A 23 -21.87 8.70 1.03
C ALA A 23 -22.25 9.26 2.41
N ARG A 24 -21.27 9.91 3.03
CA ARG A 24 -21.39 10.70 4.26
C ARG A 24 -20.47 11.92 4.21
N GLN A 25 -20.77 12.90 5.04
CA GLN A 25 -19.89 14.04 5.30
C GLN A 25 -18.90 13.67 6.42
N ILE A 26 -17.62 13.91 6.19
CA ILE A 26 -16.54 13.85 7.19
C ILE A 26 -15.81 15.20 7.24
N LEU A 27 -14.77 15.33 8.06
CA LEU A 27 -13.90 16.52 8.07
C LEU A 27 -12.55 16.19 7.43
N ASP A 28 -12.01 17.14 6.68
CA ASP A 28 -10.63 17.13 6.19
C ASP A 28 -9.64 17.53 7.30
N SER A 29 -8.35 17.57 6.96
CA SER A 29 -7.24 17.92 7.86
C SER A 29 -7.28 19.34 8.43
N ARG A 30 -8.14 20.20 7.88
CA ARG A 30 -8.36 21.60 8.29
C ARG A 30 -9.64 21.75 9.12
N GLY A 31 -10.38 20.67 9.32
CA GLY A 31 -11.68 20.70 9.98
C GLY A 31 -12.81 21.19 9.07
N ILE A 32 -12.59 21.21 7.75
CA ILE A 32 -13.59 21.63 6.76
C ILE A 32 -14.29 20.37 6.24
N PRO A 33 -15.63 20.37 6.08
CA PRO A 33 -16.34 19.20 5.60
C PRO A 33 -15.84 18.67 4.24
N THR A 34 -15.88 17.35 4.03
CA THR A 34 -15.65 16.73 2.72
C THR A 34 -16.46 15.43 2.57
N VAL A 35 -16.47 14.86 1.37
CA VAL A 35 -17.25 13.67 1.01
C VAL A 35 -16.43 12.40 1.25
N GLU A 36 -17.03 11.42 1.93
CA GLU A 36 -16.56 10.04 2.03
C GLU A 36 -17.63 9.09 1.48
N VAL A 37 -17.20 8.07 0.74
CA VAL A 37 -18.03 7.06 0.10
C VAL A 37 -17.62 5.66 0.55
N ASP A 38 -18.62 4.86 0.93
CA ASP A 38 -18.52 3.40 1.03
C ASP A 38 -19.20 2.78 -0.19
N LEU A 39 -18.42 2.09 -1.02
CA LEU A 39 -18.90 1.27 -2.12
C LEU A 39 -18.91 -0.19 -1.69
N HIS A 40 -20.04 -0.87 -1.85
CA HIS A 40 -20.20 -2.28 -1.49
C HIS A 40 -20.30 -3.15 -2.73
N THR A 41 -19.59 -4.27 -2.69
CA THR A 41 -19.77 -5.37 -3.62
C THR A 41 -19.98 -6.69 -2.87
N ASN A 42 -20.21 -7.78 -3.58
CA ASN A 42 -20.15 -9.13 -3.03
C ASN A 42 -18.81 -9.50 -2.36
N LYS A 43 -17.71 -8.77 -2.64
CA LYS A 43 -16.38 -8.97 -2.04
C LYS A 43 -16.16 -8.21 -0.74
N GLY A 44 -16.87 -7.11 -0.52
CA GLY A 44 -16.69 -6.29 0.69
C GLY A 44 -17.17 -4.86 0.55
N MET A 45 -16.70 -4.02 1.47
CA MET A 45 -16.91 -2.57 1.46
C MET A 45 -15.57 -1.89 1.20
N PHE A 46 -15.57 -0.93 0.27
CA PHE A 46 -14.42 -0.17 -0.18
C PHE A 46 -14.68 1.30 0.05
N ARG A 47 -13.80 1.94 0.82
CA ARG A 47 -13.97 3.32 1.28
C ARG A 47 -13.02 4.26 0.56
N ALA A 48 -13.52 5.43 0.21
CA ALA A 48 -12.69 6.53 -0.27
C ALA A 48 -13.23 7.89 0.15
N SER A 49 -12.36 8.87 0.30
CA SER A 49 -12.74 10.25 0.57
C SER A 49 -12.05 11.22 -0.40
N ALA A 50 -12.74 12.33 -0.69
CA ALA A 50 -12.23 13.34 -1.61
C ALA A 50 -11.41 14.40 -0.85
N PRO A 51 -10.20 14.76 -1.32
CA PRO A 51 -9.47 15.90 -0.78
C PRO A 51 -10.08 17.22 -1.29
N SER A 52 -9.80 18.32 -0.58
CA SER A 52 -10.31 19.67 -0.84
C SER A 52 -9.16 20.65 -1.08
N GLY A 53 -9.38 21.57 -2.02
CA GLY A 53 -8.52 22.76 -2.20
C GLY A 53 -8.97 23.96 -1.36
N ASP A 54 -8.28 25.09 -1.55
CA ASP A 54 -8.67 26.40 -1.00
C ASP A 54 -9.60 27.21 -1.90
N VAL A 55 -9.34 27.19 -3.20
CA VAL A 55 -10.13 27.90 -4.20
C VAL A 55 -10.19 27.05 -5.46
N THR A 56 -11.38 26.87 -6.02
CA THR A 56 -11.55 26.19 -7.30
C THR A 56 -10.97 27.06 -8.42
N GLY A 57 -9.97 26.54 -9.12
CA GLY A 57 -9.38 27.21 -10.29
C GLY A 57 -10.41 27.38 -11.41
N MET A 58 -10.20 28.38 -12.29
CA MET A 58 -11.15 28.70 -13.36
C MET A 58 -11.41 27.51 -14.29
N TYR A 59 -10.43 26.63 -14.51
CA TYR A 59 -10.52 25.46 -15.38
C TYR A 59 -10.63 24.14 -14.63
N GLU A 60 -10.67 24.17 -13.30
CA GLU A 60 -10.80 22.97 -12.47
C GLU A 60 -12.24 22.47 -12.44
N ALA A 61 -12.40 21.18 -12.18
CA ALA A 61 -13.68 20.58 -11.83
C ALA A 61 -14.23 21.20 -10.54
N VAL A 62 -15.56 21.37 -10.48
CA VAL A 62 -16.24 22.13 -9.43
C VAL A 62 -16.45 21.26 -8.20
N GLU A 63 -15.82 21.65 -7.11
CA GLU A 63 -16.14 21.11 -5.79
C GLU A 63 -17.48 21.67 -5.28
N LEU A 64 -18.48 20.81 -5.09
CA LEU A 64 -19.82 21.24 -4.69
C LEU A 64 -19.91 21.44 -3.16
N ARG A 65 -20.12 22.70 -2.74
CA ARG A 65 -20.34 23.14 -1.36
C ARG A 65 -21.77 23.67 -1.19
N ASP A 66 -22.33 23.61 0.02
CA ASP A 66 -23.75 23.96 0.27
C ASP A 66 -24.02 25.47 0.26
N GLY A 67 -23.05 26.29 0.66
CA GLY A 67 -23.15 27.76 0.66
C GLY A 67 -23.95 28.37 1.81
N ASP A 68 -24.57 27.55 2.68
CA ASP A 68 -25.27 28.02 3.88
C ASP A 68 -24.28 28.46 4.98
N LYS A 69 -24.10 29.78 5.12
CA LYS A 69 -23.19 30.38 6.11
C LYS A 69 -23.52 30.02 7.56
N GLY A 70 -24.76 29.60 7.86
CA GLY A 70 -25.17 29.15 9.19
C GLY A 70 -24.55 27.80 9.60
N THR A 71 -24.08 27.01 8.64
CA THR A 71 -23.64 25.62 8.87
C THR A 71 -22.24 25.39 8.27
N TYR A 72 -21.24 25.13 9.13
CA TYR A 72 -19.82 25.04 8.74
C TYR A 72 -19.34 26.22 7.87
N LEU A 73 -19.82 27.44 8.15
CA LEU A 73 -19.46 28.66 7.42
C LEU A 73 -19.75 28.61 5.90
N GLY A 74 -20.72 27.80 5.47
CA GLY A 74 -21.03 27.59 4.05
C GLY A 74 -20.32 26.40 3.41
N ASN A 75 -19.42 25.74 4.13
CA ASN A 75 -18.56 24.69 3.60
C ASN A 75 -19.14 23.28 3.76
N SER A 76 -20.39 23.11 4.18
CA SER A 76 -21.02 21.79 4.21
C SER A 76 -21.08 21.16 2.81
N VAL A 77 -21.12 19.83 2.73
CA VAL A 77 -21.15 19.05 1.46
C VAL A 77 -22.38 18.15 1.39
N THR A 78 -23.46 18.50 2.09
CA THR A 78 -24.67 17.68 2.18
C THR A 78 -25.34 17.50 0.82
N ARG A 79 -25.28 18.50 -0.08
CA ARG A 79 -25.78 18.37 -1.46
C ARG A 79 -24.97 17.35 -2.26
N ALA A 80 -23.64 17.39 -2.17
CA ALA A 80 -22.78 16.41 -2.83
C ALA A 80 -23.03 14.99 -2.29
N VAL A 81 -23.14 14.84 -0.97
CA VAL A 81 -23.51 13.56 -0.31
C VAL A 81 -24.88 13.05 -0.76
N LYS A 82 -25.86 13.95 -0.91
CA LYS A 82 -27.19 13.62 -1.43
C LYS A 82 -27.13 13.16 -2.88
N ASN A 83 -26.39 13.86 -3.73
CA ASN A 83 -26.15 13.47 -5.13
C ASN A 83 -25.56 12.06 -5.23
N VAL A 84 -24.59 11.70 -4.38
CA VAL A 84 -24.07 10.33 -4.37
C VAL A 84 -25.14 9.32 -3.96
N ASN A 85 -25.85 9.58 -2.87
CA ASN A 85 -26.79 8.63 -2.27
C ASN A 85 -28.05 8.41 -3.11
N GLU A 86 -28.51 9.42 -3.85
CA GLU A 86 -29.78 9.39 -4.59
C GLU A 86 -29.58 9.22 -6.10
N LYS A 87 -28.61 9.92 -6.71
CA LYS A 87 -28.41 9.90 -8.17
C LYS A 87 -27.33 8.90 -8.59
N ILE A 88 -26.10 9.07 -8.09
CA ILE A 88 -24.95 8.24 -8.52
C ILE A 88 -25.15 6.79 -8.09
N SER A 89 -25.63 6.55 -6.86
CA SER A 89 -25.88 5.19 -6.39
C SER A 89 -26.89 4.45 -7.26
N GLU A 90 -27.96 5.11 -7.71
CA GLU A 90 -28.96 4.47 -8.58
C GLU A 90 -28.35 4.12 -9.93
N ALA A 91 -27.55 5.02 -10.52
CA ALA A 91 -26.95 4.83 -11.83
C ALA A 91 -25.88 3.72 -11.88
N LEU A 92 -25.12 3.50 -10.80
CA LEU A 92 -23.97 2.59 -10.81
C LEU A 92 -24.23 1.20 -10.22
N ILE A 93 -25.36 0.98 -9.54
CA ILE A 93 -25.71 -0.36 -9.02
C ILE A 93 -25.81 -1.35 -10.20
N GLY A 94 -25.15 -2.50 -10.04
CA GLY A 94 -25.09 -3.55 -11.05
C GLY A 94 -23.88 -3.47 -11.99
N MET A 95 -23.12 -2.36 -11.98
CA MET A 95 -21.91 -2.25 -12.80
C MET A 95 -20.74 -3.06 -12.23
N ASP A 96 -19.85 -3.50 -13.12
CA ASP A 96 -18.62 -4.21 -12.79
C ASP A 96 -17.53 -3.21 -12.32
N PRO A 97 -17.03 -3.31 -11.07
CA PRO A 97 -16.04 -2.38 -10.53
C PRO A 97 -14.67 -2.46 -11.21
N THR A 98 -14.40 -3.47 -12.05
CA THR A 98 -13.16 -3.58 -12.81
C THR A 98 -13.15 -2.72 -14.08
N LEU A 99 -14.33 -2.26 -14.54
CA LEU A 99 -14.52 -1.44 -15.72
C LEU A 99 -14.49 0.05 -15.35
N GLN A 100 -13.36 0.51 -14.83
CA GLN A 100 -13.17 1.88 -14.31
C GLN A 100 -13.66 2.97 -15.29
N SER A 101 -13.28 2.86 -16.57
CA SER A 101 -13.67 3.84 -17.58
C SER A 101 -15.18 3.89 -17.83
N GLN A 102 -15.89 2.76 -17.72
CA GLN A 102 -17.35 2.76 -17.88
C GLN A 102 -18.05 3.40 -16.69
N ILE A 103 -17.56 3.13 -15.47
CA ILE A 103 -18.08 3.74 -14.24
C ILE A 103 -17.86 5.25 -14.25
N ASP A 104 -16.65 5.68 -14.58
CA ASP A 104 -16.31 7.11 -14.65
C ASP A 104 -17.12 7.80 -15.74
N GLN A 105 -17.26 7.19 -16.93
CA GLN A 105 -18.08 7.74 -18.01
C GLN A 105 -19.56 7.85 -17.62
N ALA A 106 -20.13 6.84 -16.94
CA ALA A 106 -21.51 6.88 -16.48
C ALA A 106 -21.77 8.05 -15.51
N MET A 107 -20.82 8.37 -14.63
CA MET A 107 -20.91 9.53 -13.75
C MET A 107 -20.77 10.86 -14.49
N ILE A 108 -19.86 10.94 -15.48
CA ILE A 108 -19.68 12.12 -16.34
C ILE A 108 -20.96 12.40 -17.13
N ASP A 109 -21.53 11.38 -17.76
CA ASP A 109 -22.78 11.45 -18.55
C ASP A 109 -23.98 11.83 -17.67
N LEU A 110 -23.98 11.38 -16.41
CA LEU A 110 -25.02 11.72 -15.44
C LEU A 110 -24.95 13.19 -14.98
N ASP A 111 -23.74 13.76 -14.84
CA ASP A 111 -23.54 15.16 -14.47
C ASP A 111 -23.98 16.13 -15.58
N LYS A 112 -23.66 15.80 -16.84
CA LYS A 112 -24.00 16.60 -18.04
C LYS A 112 -23.36 17.99 -18.08
N THR A 113 -22.38 18.29 -17.24
CA THR A 113 -21.64 19.56 -17.27
C THR A 113 -20.15 19.33 -17.53
N GLU A 114 -19.48 20.26 -18.23
CA GLU A 114 -18.05 20.16 -18.57
C GLU A 114 -17.17 20.07 -17.32
N LYS A 115 -17.56 20.76 -16.23
CA LYS A 115 -16.76 20.87 -14.99
C LYS A 115 -17.36 20.12 -13.81
N LYS A 116 -18.24 19.15 -14.04
CA LYS A 116 -18.79 18.30 -12.98
C LYS A 116 -19.54 19.08 -11.88
N GLY A 117 -20.24 20.15 -12.27
CA GLY A 117 -20.89 21.10 -11.36
C GLY A 117 -22.27 20.69 -10.88
N GLU A 118 -22.97 19.78 -11.57
CA GLU A 118 -24.30 19.33 -11.16
C GLU A 118 -24.23 18.29 -10.04
N LEU A 119 -23.33 17.31 -10.16
CA LEU A 119 -23.12 16.29 -9.13
C LEU A 119 -22.08 16.73 -8.11
N GLY A 120 -21.06 17.44 -8.56
CA GLY A 120 -19.89 17.84 -7.79
C GLY A 120 -18.70 16.92 -8.02
N ALA A 121 -17.53 17.49 -8.35
CA ALA A 121 -16.30 16.74 -8.58
C ALA A 121 -15.85 15.94 -7.34
N ASN A 122 -16.12 16.47 -6.13
CA ASN A 122 -15.89 15.77 -4.87
C ASN A 122 -16.77 14.51 -4.70
N ALA A 123 -18.03 14.55 -5.15
CA ALA A 123 -18.91 13.38 -5.15
C ALA A 123 -18.43 12.32 -6.15
N ILE A 124 -18.19 12.73 -7.40
CA ILE A 124 -17.75 11.83 -8.48
C ILE A 124 -16.40 11.19 -8.15
N LEU A 125 -15.43 11.98 -7.68
CA LEU A 125 -14.10 11.46 -7.39
C LEU A 125 -14.11 10.43 -6.27
N ALA A 126 -14.83 10.68 -5.17
CA ALA A 126 -14.89 9.74 -4.06
C ALA A 126 -15.47 8.38 -4.50
N VAL A 127 -16.52 8.39 -5.34
CA VAL A 127 -17.08 7.16 -5.92
C VAL A 127 -16.09 6.50 -6.88
N SER A 128 -15.44 7.28 -7.75
CA SER A 128 -14.44 6.81 -8.72
C SER A 128 -13.28 6.07 -8.04
N ILE A 129 -12.74 6.63 -6.94
CA ILE A 129 -11.67 6.00 -6.15
C ILE A 129 -12.18 4.75 -5.44
N ALA A 130 -13.38 4.78 -4.85
CA ALA A 130 -13.96 3.62 -4.19
C ALA A 130 -14.20 2.46 -5.17
N ALA A 131 -14.62 2.76 -6.40
CA ALA A 131 -14.75 1.80 -7.49
C ALA A 131 -13.39 1.21 -7.88
N CYS A 132 -12.35 2.03 -8.02
CA CYS A 132 -10.98 1.57 -8.31
C CYS A 132 -10.46 0.61 -7.23
N LYS A 133 -10.71 0.92 -5.95
CA LYS A 133 -10.40 0.03 -4.82
C LYS A 133 -11.17 -1.30 -4.90
N ALA A 134 -12.45 -1.24 -5.28
CA ALA A 134 -13.28 -2.43 -5.48
C ALA A 134 -12.81 -3.27 -6.67
N GLY A 135 -12.42 -2.64 -7.77
CA GLY A 135 -11.88 -3.30 -8.97
C GLY A 135 -10.56 -4.02 -8.69
N ALA A 136 -9.68 -3.41 -7.89
CA ALA A 136 -8.45 -4.05 -7.42
C ALA A 136 -8.75 -5.31 -6.59
N ALA A 137 -9.73 -5.23 -5.69
CA ALA A 137 -10.15 -6.35 -4.86
C ALA A 137 -10.85 -7.46 -5.65
N GLU A 138 -11.61 -7.11 -6.70
CA GLU A 138 -12.21 -8.10 -7.59
C GLU A 138 -11.15 -8.85 -8.40
N LYS A 139 -10.14 -8.13 -8.91
CA LYS A 139 -8.96 -8.73 -9.55
C LYS A 139 -8.00 -9.39 -8.56
N GLU A 140 -8.26 -9.28 -7.25
CA GLU A 140 -7.43 -9.86 -6.20
C GLU A 140 -5.96 -9.37 -6.20
N VAL A 141 -5.72 -8.15 -6.68
CA VAL A 141 -4.40 -7.50 -6.74
C VAL A 141 -4.34 -6.26 -5.82
N PRO A 142 -3.14 -5.78 -5.43
CA PRO A 142 -3.01 -4.53 -4.71
C PRO A 142 -3.45 -3.35 -5.58
N LEU A 143 -3.86 -2.25 -4.96
CA LEU A 143 -4.42 -1.11 -5.67
C LEU A 143 -3.44 -0.51 -6.69
N TYR A 144 -2.18 -0.29 -6.32
CA TYR A 144 -1.16 0.18 -7.26
C TYR A 144 -1.03 -0.71 -8.51
N LYS A 145 -1.23 -2.03 -8.38
CA LYS A 145 -1.13 -2.97 -9.49
C LYS A 145 -2.36 -2.87 -10.40
N HIS A 146 -3.54 -2.74 -9.81
CA HIS A 146 -4.76 -2.46 -10.57
C HIS A 146 -4.66 -1.17 -11.37
N ILE A 147 -4.14 -0.09 -10.76
CA ILE A 147 -3.89 1.19 -11.43
C ILE A 147 -2.87 1.04 -12.57
N ALA A 148 -1.81 0.25 -12.36
CA ALA A 148 -0.84 -0.04 -13.41
C ALA A 148 -1.48 -0.79 -14.58
N ASP A 149 -2.34 -1.77 -14.30
CA ASP A 149 -3.06 -2.50 -15.35
C ASP A 149 -4.04 -1.60 -16.12
N LEU A 150 -4.73 -0.67 -15.43
CA LEU A 150 -5.61 0.33 -16.07
C LEU A 150 -4.83 1.31 -16.96
N SER A 151 -3.60 1.66 -16.59
CA SER A 151 -2.73 2.57 -17.35
C SER A 151 -1.85 1.86 -18.39
N GLY A 152 -1.93 0.52 -18.50
CA GLY A 152 -1.10 -0.27 -19.40
C GLY A 152 0.39 -0.31 -19.00
N LYS A 153 0.73 -0.01 -17.74
CA LYS A 153 2.11 0.00 -17.24
C LYS A 153 2.50 -1.34 -16.63
N THR A 154 3.66 -1.85 -17.02
CA THR A 154 4.23 -3.11 -16.52
C THR A 154 5.33 -2.89 -15.48
N ASN A 155 6.13 -1.83 -15.64
CA ASN A 155 7.24 -1.50 -14.77
C ASN A 155 6.82 -0.46 -13.73
N LEU A 156 6.76 -0.88 -12.48
CA LEU A 156 6.42 -0.02 -11.35
C LEU A 156 7.68 0.68 -10.82
N THR A 157 7.54 1.92 -10.38
CA THR A 157 8.61 2.69 -9.73
C THR A 157 8.08 3.35 -8.47
N LEU A 158 8.87 3.31 -7.40
CA LEU A 158 8.54 4.05 -6.18
C LEU A 158 8.96 5.51 -6.35
N PRO A 159 8.13 6.47 -5.95
CA PRO A 159 8.44 7.88 -6.14
C PRO A 159 9.49 8.38 -5.15
N VAL A 160 10.26 9.39 -5.54
CA VAL A 160 10.97 10.25 -4.59
C VAL A 160 9.93 11.13 -3.89
N PRO A 161 9.86 11.11 -2.55
CA PRO A 161 8.99 12.02 -1.81
C PRO A 161 9.57 13.43 -1.78
N ALA A 162 8.77 14.41 -2.16
CA ALA A 162 9.02 15.83 -1.96
C ALA A 162 8.36 16.26 -0.65
N PHE A 163 9.16 16.41 0.40
CA PHE A 163 8.67 16.77 1.72
C PHE A 163 8.64 18.28 1.89
N THR A 164 7.46 18.86 2.05
CA THR A 164 7.29 20.27 2.45
C THR A 164 7.89 20.47 3.84
N VAL A 165 8.94 21.31 3.96
CA VAL A 165 9.65 21.54 5.23
C VAL A 165 9.44 22.96 5.76
N ILE A 166 9.24 23.93 4.88
CA ILE A 166 8.82 25.30 5.22
C ILE A 166 7.59 25.65 4.40
N SER A 167 6.59 26.22 5.07
CA SER A 167 5.35 26.71 4.46
C SER A 167 5.30 28.24 4.52
N GLY A 168 5.03 28.87 3.38
CA GLY A 168 4.81 30.30 3.21
C GLY A 168 3.51 30.57 2.46
N GLY A 169 3.48 31.64 1.65
CA GLY A 169 2.35 31.99 0.79
C GLY A 169 1.04 32.06 1.56
N LYS A 170 -0.02 31.45 1.02
CA LYS A 170 -1.34 31.37 1.68
C LYS A 170 -1.42 30.26 2.75
N HIS A 171 -0.48 29.32 2.76
CA HIS A 171 -0.52 28.14 3.63
C HIS A 171 0.07 28.40 5.03
N SER A 172 0.55 29.63 5.28
CA SER A 172 1.06 30.02 6.59
C SER A 172 0.94 31.52 6.86
N GLY A 173 1.00 31.87 8.15
CA GLY A 173 1.01 33.26 8.62
C GLY A 173 2.38 33.95 8.57
N SER A 174 3.41 33.33 8.00
CA SER A 174 4.73 33.97 7.82
C SER A 174 4.66 35.09 6.77
N ASN A 175 5.72 35.90 6.63
CA ASN A 175 5.79 36.90 5.55
C ASN A 175 6.38 36.35 4.25
N LEU A 176 6.85 35.09 4.23
CA LEU A 176 7.43 34.45 3.05
C LEU A 176 6.43 34.40 1.89
N ALA A 177 6.78 34.97 0.74
CA ALA A 177 5.88 35.01 -0.42
C ALA A 177 5.63 33.64 -1.04
N ILE A 178 6.70 32.85 -1.26
CA ILE A 178 6.59 31.51 -1.86
C ILE A 178 5.82 30.56 -0.94
N GLN A 179 5.11 29.60 -1.53
CA GLN A 179 4.18 28.75 -0.82
C GLN A 179 4.88 27.60 -0.08
N GLU A 180 5.85 26.94 -0.71
CA GLU A 180 6.53 25.78 -0.11
C GLU A 180 8.02 25.73 -0.46
N ILE A 181 8.83 25.36 0.53
CA ILE A 181 10.18 24.85 0.32
C ILE A 181 10.18 23.37 0.69
N MET A 182 10.64 22.54 -0.22
CA MET A 182 10.62 21.08 -0.11
C MET A 182 12.02 20.48 -0.17
N VAL A 183 12.21 19.35 0.51
CA VAL A 183 13.42 18.52 0.39
C VAL A 183 13.11 17.21 -0.33
N LEU A 184 13.99 16.84 -1.26
CA LEU A 184 13.89 15.65 -2.11
C LEU A 184 15.10 14.75 -1.86
N PRO A 185 14.95 13.63 -1.14
CA PRO A 185 16.02 12.66 -0.87
C PRO A 185 16.36 11.78 -2.10
N VAL A 186 16.79 12.39 -3.20
CA VAL A 186 17.06 11.73 -4.49
C VAL A 186 18.21 10.71 -4.41
N GLY A 187 19.14 10.88 -3.47
CA GLY A 187 20.29 9.99 -3.28
C GLY A 187 19.98 8.73 -2.47
N ALA A 188 18.74 8.52 -2.04
CA ALA A 188 18.33 7.32 -1.29
C ALA A 188 18.26 6.08 -2.20
N GLY A 189 18.82 4.95 -1.76
CA GLY A 189 18.74 3.68 -2.50
C GLY A 189 17.39 2.98 -2.38
N ARG A 190 16.54 3.41 -1.42
CA ARG A 190 15.20 2.87 -1.20
C ARG A 190 14.27 3.91 -0.58
N PHE A 191 12.98 3.80 -0.86
CA PHE A 191 11.95 4.70 -0.30
C PHE A 191 11.99 4.84 1.24
N ALA A 192 12.24 3.76 1.98
CA ALA A 192 12.34 3.82 3.44
C ALA A 192 13.55 4.65 3.93
N GLU A 193 14.65 4.66 3.17
CA GLU A 193 15.79 5.53 3.44
C GLU A 193 15.46 6.98 3.07
N ALA A 194 14.75 7.21 1.95
CA ALA A 194 14.28 8.55 1.60
C ALA A 194 13.39 9.14 2.71
N LEU A 195 12.49 8.35 3.27
CA LEU A 195 11.67 8.76 4.42
C LEU A 195 12.49 9.08 5.67
N GLN A 196 13.50 8.26 5.97
CA GLN A 196 14.41 8.51 7.08
C GLN A 196 15.14 9.84 6.89
N MET A 197 15.76 10.03 5.72
CA MET A 197 16.49 11.26 5.38
C MET A 197 15.60 12.50 5.48
N GLY A 198 14.37 12.43 4.94
CA GLY A 198 13.39 13.53 5.03
C GLY A 198 12.97 13.83 6.47
N SER A 199 12.69 12.78 7.26
CA SER A 199 12.32 12.92 8.67
C SER A 199 13.45 13.52 9.51
N GLU A 200 14.67 13.01 9.39
CA GLU A 200 15.83 13.52 10.12
C GLU A 200 16.10 14.98 9.76
N THR A 201 16.06 15.32 8.47
CA THR A 201 16.21 16.71 8.00
C THR A 201 15.12 17.63 8.58
N TYR A 202 13.87 17.17 8.60
CA TYR A 202 12.76 17.93 9.18
C TYR A 202 12.95 18.19 10.69
N HIS A 203 13.44 17.21 11.46
CA HIS A 203 13.70 17.39 12.89
C HIS A 203 14.94 18.28 13.16
N HIS A 204 15.98 18.18 12.33
CA HIS A 204 17.10 19.12 12.40
C HIS A 204 16.68 20.54 12.05
N LEU A 205 15.82 20.71 11.04
CA LEU A 205 15.24 22.01 10.70
C LEU A 205 14.45 22.60 11.87
N LYS A 206 13.67 21.78 12.60
CA LYS A 206 13.01 22.20 13.82
C LYS A 206 13.99 22.79 14.85
N ALA A 207 15.13 22.12 15.06
CA ALA A 207 16.16 22.59 15.98
C ALA A 207 16.76 23.92 15.51
N VAL A 208 17.13 24.03 14.23
CA VAL A 208 17.66 25.27 13.62
C VAL A 208 16.68 26.43 13.78
N ILE A 209 15.39 26.20 13.51
CA ILE A 209 14.35 27.23 13.65
C ILE A 209 14.17 27.60 15.13
N THR A 210 14.17 26.62 16.04
CA THR A 210 14.05 26.88 17.48
C THR A 210 15.22 27.74 17.99
N GLU A 211 16.44 27.45 17.55
CA GLU A 211 17.65 28.20 17.93
C GLU A 211 17.59 29.66 17.44
N LYS A 212 17.07 29.90 16.22
CA LYS A 212 17.06 31.23 15.60
C LYS A 212 15.82 32.08 15.90
N TYR A 213 14.64 31.46 16.00
CA TYR A 213 13.35 32.16 16.14
C TYR A 213 12.55 31.75 17.38
N GLY A 214 13.10 30.86 18.23
CA GLY A 214 12.42 30.32 19.40
C GLY A 214 11.39 29.24 19.07
N GLU A 215 10.82 28.62 20.11
CA GLU A 215 9.89 27.50 19.97
C GLU A 215 8.63 27.85 19.15
N HIS A 216 8.15 29.08 19.23
CA HIS A 216 6.98 29.55 18.48
C HIS A 216 7.20 29.54 16.96
N GLY A 217 8.45 29.61 16.48
CA GLY A 217 8.80 29.50 15.07
C GLY A 217 8.56 28.09 14.49
N CYS A 218 8.37 27.09 15.36
CA CYS A 218 8.17 25.69 14.96
C CYS A 218 6.71 25.28 14.82
N ASN A 219 5.77 26.24 14.85
CA ASN A 219 4.40 25.98 14.44
C ASN A 219 4.37 25.57 12.96
N VAL A 220 3.41 24.72 12.61
CA VAL A 220 3.30 24.14 11.27
C VAL A 220 2.11 24.72 10.50
N GLY A 221 2.27 24.87 9.19
CA GLY A 221 1.20 25.24 8.26
C GLY A 221 0.28 24.06 7.93
N GLU A 222 -0.57 24.26 6.91
CA GLU A 222 -1.59 23.26 6.52
C GLU A 222 -0.98 21.93 6.06
N ASP A 223 0.18 21.99 5.38
CA ASP A 223 0.89 20.83 4.85
C ASP A 223 1.91 20.22 5.82
N GLY A 224 1.99 20.77 7.04
CA GLY A 224 2.88 20.32 8.09
C GLY A 224 4.30 20.90 8.02
N GLY A 225 4.64 21.73 7.04
CA GLY A 225 5.91 22.47 7.01
C GLY A 225 5.95 23.55 8.09
N PHE A 226 7.13 23.92 8.58
CA PHE A 226 7.28 24.98 9.57
C PHE A 226 6.95 26.35 8.98
N ALA A 227 6.44 27.25 9.81
CA ALA A 227 6.09 28.61 9.42
C ALA A 227 6.85 29.65 10.27
N PRO A 228 8.20 29.69 10.22
CA PRO A 228 8.96 30.71 10.93
C PRO A 228 8.64 32.10 10.36
N ASN A 229 8.83 33.15 11.18
CA ASN A 229 8.61 34.53 10.74
C ASN A 229 9.78 35.04 9.89
N ILE A 230 9.88 34.50 8.68
CA ILE A 230 10.85 34.90 7.65
C ILE A 230 10.12 35.63 6.52
N SER A 231 10.84 36.51 5.82
CA SER A 231 10.32 37.28 4.68
C SER A 231 11.03 36.97 3.36
N SER A 232 12.28 36.52 3.38
CA SER A 232 13.04 36.22 2.16
C SER A 232 13.11 34.73 1.84
N VAL A 233 13.14 34.40 0.54
CA VAL A 233 13.31 33.03 0.04
C VAL A 233 14.68 32.48 0.42
N GLN A 234 15.72 33.30 0.28
CA GLN A 234 17.11 32.97 0.62
C GLN A 234 17.23 32.56 2.09
N GLU A 235 16.63 33.33 3.01
CA GLU A 235 16.64 32.98 4.44
C GLU A 235 15.96 31.62 4.70
N GLY A 236 14.85 31.33 4.03
CA GLY A 236 14.20 30.01 4.11
C GLY A 236 15.09 28.89 3.58
N LEU A 237 15.76 29.10 2.45
CA LEU A 237 16.68 28.14 1.84
C LEU A 237 17.94 27.93 2.70
N ASP A 238 18.46 28.97 3.34
CA ASP A 238 19.60 28.89 4.25
C ASP A 238 19.29 28.02 5.47
N LEU A 239 18.09 28.16 6.05
CA LEU A 239 17.63 27.30 7.16
C LEU A 239 17.58 25.83 6.73
N VAL A 240 17.04 25.55 5.54
CA VAL A 240 16.97 24.20 5.00
C VAL A 240 18.35 23.64 4.67
N LYS A 241 19.25 24.46 4.11
CA LYS A 241 20.64 24.09 3.80
C LYS A 241 21.43 23.76 5.06
N GLU A 242 21.27 24.54 6.11
CA GLU A 242 21.85 24.26 7.43
C GLU A 242 21.29 22.96 8.02
N ALA A 243 19.98 22.74 7.95
CA ALA A 243 19.36 21.50 8.41
C ALA A 243 19.88 20.26 7.66
N ILE A 244 20.02 20.33 6.33
CA ILE A 244 20.63 19.26 5.52
C ILE A 244 22.09 19.06 5.94
N SER A 245 22.84 20.14 6.17
CA SER A 245 24.24 20.07 6.59
C SER A 245 24.41 19.32 7.92
N ARG A 246 23.52 19.55 8.90
CA ARG A 246 23.52 18.85 10.19
C ARG A 246 23.27 17.34 10.08
N THR A 247 22.57 16.89 9.04
CA THR A 247 22.33 15.44 8.80
C THR A 247 23.50 14.73 8.14
N GLY A 248 24.39 15.48 7.46
CA GLY A 248 25.42 14.90 6.59
C GLY A 248 24.91 14.42 5.22
N TYR A 249 23.68 14.77 4.81
CA TYR A 249 23.08 14.35 3.53
C TYR A 249 23.22 15.35 2.38
N ASN A 250 24.20 16.26 2.42
CA ASN A 250 24.38 17.36 1.46
C ASN A 250 24.32 16.94 -0.01
N ASP A 251 25.00 15.86 -0.39
CA ASP A 251 25.03 15.39 -1.78
C ASP A 251 23.80 14.55 -2.18
N ARG A 252 23.00 14.14 -1.19
CA ARG A 252 21.92 13.16 -1.34
C ARG A 252 20.52 13.77 -1.27
N ILE A 253 20.39 14.99 -0.74
CA ILE A 253 19.14 15.75 -0.68
C ILE A 253 19.24 16.94 -1.64
N LYS A 254 18.21 17.13 -2.44
CA LYS A 254 18.00 18.30 -3.29
C LYS A 254 16.79 19.09 -2.80
N ILE A 255 16.63 20.31 -3.31
CA ILE A 255 15.54 21.20 -2.92
C ILE A 255 14.57 21.37 -4.09
N ALA A 256 13.29 21.52 -3.78
CA ALA A 256 12.29 22.05 -4.71
C ALA A 256 11.53 23.18 -4.04
N ILE A 257 10.99 24.09 -4.83
CA ILE A 257 10.14 25.17 -4.34
C ILE A 257 8.83 25.22 -5.12
N ASP A 258 7.74 25.48 -4.40
CA ASP A 258 6.45 25.86 -4.98
C ASP A 258 6.25 27.35 -4.71
N VAL A 259 6.30 28.12 -5.79
CA VAL A 259 6.23 29.57 -5.72
C VAL A 259 4.78 30.02 -5.60
N ALA A 260 3.85 29.35 -6.31
CA ALA A 260 2.46 29.76 -6.45
C ALA A 260 2.29 31.25 -6.82
N ALA A 261 3.09 31.75 -7.78
CA ALA A 261 3.25 33.19 -8.05
C ALA A 261 1.95 33.93 -8.40
N THR A 262 0.95 33.22 -8.92
CA THR A 262 -0.41 33.75 -9.13
C THR A 262 -0.99 34.41 -7.87
N ALA A 263 -0.65 33.92 -6.67
CA ALA A 263 -1.16 34.44 -5.41
C ALA A 263 -0.73 35.88 -5.10
N PHE A 264 0.38 36.32 -5.69
CA PHE A 264 0.98 37.64 -5.46
C PHE A 264 1.34 38.39 -6.74
N CYS A 265 0.79 37.94 -7.88
CA CYS A 265 0.82 38.70 -9.12
C CYS A 265 -0.25 39.81 -9.07
N ILE A 266 0.15 41.05 -9.34
CA ILE A 266 -0.72 42.21 -9.44
C ILE A 266 -0.47 42.88 -10.79
N GLY A 267 -1.42 42.74 -11.70
CA GLY A 267 -1.23 43.14 -13.10
C GLY A 267 -0.21 42.23 -13.78
N THR A 268 0.97 42.77 -14.09
CA THR A 268 2.09 42.05 -14.73
C THR A 268 3.35 42.01 -13.87
N LYS A 269 3.21 42.34 -12.57
CA LYS A 269 4.33 42.39 -11.62
C LYS A 269 4.04 41.54 -10.39
N TYR A 270 5.09 41.07 -9.74
CA TYR A 270 5.02 40.16 -8.60
C TYR A 270 5.39 40.88 -7.31
N ASP A 271 4.48 40.91 -6.33
CA ASP A 271 4.69 41.53 -5.02
C ASP A 271 5.19 40.50 -4.00
N LEU A 272 6.51 40.44 -3.79
CA LEU A 272 7.09 39.51 -2.82
C LEU A 272 6.82 39.90 -1.36
N ASP A 273 6.18 41.04 -1.11
CA ASP A 273 5.74 41.47 0.22
C ASP A 273 4.20 41.52 0.34
N PHE A 274 3.46 40.77 -0.49
CA PHE A 274 1.99 40.91 -0.58
C PHE A 274 1.22 40.73 0.74
N LYS A 275 1.83 40.02 1.70
CA LYS A 275 1.32 39.78 3.07
C LYS A 275 1.69 40.88 4.07
N SER A 276 2.68 41.71 3.75
CA SER A 276 3.10 42.81 4.63
C SER A 276 1.99 43.88 4.72
N PRO A 277 1.63 44.31 5.93
CA PRO A 277 0.65 45.38 6.10
C PRO A 277 1.16 46.74 5.59
N ASN A 278 2.48 46.94 5.55
CA ASN A 278 3.13 48.14 5.04
C ASN A 278 3.77 47.84 3.68
N ARG A 279 2.95 47.83 2.61
CA ARG A 279 3.43 47.62 1.24
C ARG A 279 4.32 48.79 0.83
N SER A 280 5.64 48.57 0.82
CA SER A 280 6.62 49.59 0.41
C SER A 280 6.56 49.89 -1.08
N GLY A 281 6.00 48.98 -1.90
CA GLY A 281 6.02 49.04 -3.36
C GLY A 281 7.40 48.79 -3.98
N GLN A 282 8.45 48.65 -3.16
CA GLN A 282 9.85 48.51 -3.61
C GLN A 282 10.20 47.07 -4.02
N ASN A 283 9.44 46.07 -3.55
CA ASN A 283 9.67 44.65 -3.84
C ASN A 283 8.78 44.08 -4.96
N PHE A 284 8.26 44.96 -5.83
CA PHE A 284 7.62 44.52 -7.07
C PHE A 284 8.68 44.09 -8.09
N LYS A 285 8.58 42.85 -8.54
CA LYS A 285 9.46 42.26 -9.54
C LYS A 285 8.74 42.14 -10.88
N SER A 286 9.41 42.48 -11.98
CA SER A 286 8.97 42.10 -13.33
C SER A 286 9.17 40.59 -13.56
N GLY A 287 8.62 40.05 -14.64
CA GLY A 287 8.88 38.66 -15.02
C GLY A 287 10.38 38.42 -15.25
N GLU A 288 11.08 39.37 -15.85
CA GLU A 288 12.53 39.33 -16.05
C GLU A 288 13.31 39.35 -14.73
N ASP A 289 12.90 40.17 -13.77
CA ASP A 289 13.54 40.19 -12.44
C ASP A 289 13.32 38.87 -11.68
N MET A 290 12.15 38.24 -11.83
CA MET A 290 11.86 36.94 -11.23
C MET A 290 12.72 35.83 -11.87
N ILE A 291 12.91 35.86 -13.20
CA ILE A 291 13.81 34.92 -13.90
C ILE A 291 15.24 35.02 -13.36
N GLU A 292 15.75 36.23 -13.19
CA GLU A 292 17.12 36.42 -12.68
C GLU A 292 17.25 35.93 -11.23
N MET A 293 16.25 36.23 -10.38
CA MET A 293 16.19 35.66 -9.03
C MET A 293 16.23 34.13 -9.05
N TYR A 294 15.47 33.47 -9.92
CA TYR A 294 15.48 32.00 -10.00
C TYR A 294 16.82 31.44 -10.47
N LYS A 295 17.52 32.12 -11.39
CA LYS A 295 18.88 31.71 -11.79
C LYS A 295 19.86 31.79 -10.63
N GLU A 296 19.84 32.89 -9.88
CA GLU A 296 20.69 33.06 -8.69
C GLU A 296 20.39 31.94 -7.68
N LEU A 297 19.12 31.70 -7.36
CA LEU A 297 18.72 30.65 -6.43
C LEU A 297 19.15 29.25 -6.89
N CYS A 298 18.97 28.91 -8.18
CA CYS A 298 19.41 27.63 -8.73
C CYS A 298 20.94 27.47 -8.77
N THR A 299 21.69 28.58 -8.73
CA THR A 299 23.16 28.57 -8.68
C THR A 299 23.68 28.38 -7.26
N GLU A 300 23.04 29.04 -6.28
CA GLU A 300 23.48 29.05 -4.88
C GLU A 300 22.99 27.84 -4.05
N TYR A 301 21.86 27.27 -4.46
CA TYR A 301 21.19 26.18 -3.76
C TYR A 301 20.96 24.99 -4.69
N PRO A 302 20.91 23.75 -4.16
CA PRO A 302 20.71 22.54 -4.97
C PRO A 302 19.23 22.38 -5.38
N ILE A 303 18.63 23.42 -5.98
CA ILE A 303 17.25 23.43 -6.46
C ILE A 303 17.18 22.64 -7.76
N VAL A 304 16.33 21.63 -7.79
CA VAL A 304 16.14 20.76 -8.96
C VAL A 304 14.74 20.83 -9.54
N SER A 305 13.82 21.52 -8.87
CA SER A 305 12.43 21.68 -9.33
C SER A 305 11.81 22.98 -8.81
N ILE A 306 11.13 23.71 -9.69
CA ILE A 306 10.34 24.90 -9.37
C ILE A 306 8.91 24.71 -9.91
N GLU A 307 7.92 24.84 -9.03
CA GLU A 307 6.49 24.75 -9.35
C GLU A 307 5.89 26.17 -9.41
N ASP A 308 5.06 26.41 -10.44
CA ASP A 308 4.37 27.69 -10.71
C ASP A 308 5.22 28.96 -10.51
N PRO A 309 6.35 29.10 -11.24
CA PRO A 309 7.26 30.23 -11.08
C PRO A 309 6.63 31.60 -11.44
N PHE A 310 5.57 31.62 -12.24
CA PHE A 310 4.89 32.84 -12.67
C PHE A 310 3.37 32.71 -12.52
N ASP A 311 2.66 33.79 -12.86
CA ASP A 311 1.21 33.75 -12.92
C ASP A 311 0.74 32.69 -13.92
N LYS A 312 -0.38 32.04 -13.62
CA LYS A 312 -1.00 30.99 -14.45
C LYS A 312 -1.30 31.42 -15.89
N GLU A 313 -1.40 32.71 -16.19
CA GLU A 313 -1.57 33.24 -17.55
C GLU A 313 -0.31 33.89 -18.12
N ASP A 314 0.83 33.85 -17.42
CA ASP A 314 2.12 34.35 -17.92
C ASP A 314 2.89 33.27 -18.69
N TRP A 315 2.32 32.82 -19.79
CA TRP A 315 2.86 31.73 -20.63
C TRP A 315 4.26 32.04 -21.18
N GLU A 316 4.53 33.30 -21.51
CA GLU A 316 5.78 33.74 -22.14
C GLU A 316 6.97 33.61 -21.17
N HIS A 317 6.85 34.13 -19.94
CA HIS A 317 7.94 34.04 -18.97
C HIS A 317 8.17 32.60 -18.49
N ILE A 318 7.11 31.80 -18.32
CA ILE A 318 7.25 30.38 -17.95
C ILE A 318 8.00 29.62 -19.04
N LYS A 319 7.61 29.82 -20.31
CA LYS A 319 8.27 29.21 -21.46
C LYS A 319 9.75 29.61 -21.56
N TYR A 320 10.04 30.90 -21.44
CA TYR A 320 11.41 31.38 -21.46
C TYR A 320 12.22 30.78 -20.31
N PHE A 321 11.70 30.78 -19.08
CA PHE A 321 12.36 30.16 -17.94
C PHE A 321 12.61 28.66 -18.13
N SER A 322 11.61 27.92 -18.62
CA SER A 322 11.76 26.49 -18.91
C SER A 322 12.81 26.21 -19.98
N SER A 323 12.93 27.07 -20.99
CA SER A 323 13.94 26.95 -22.05
C SER A 323 15.38 27.09 -21.57
N LEU A 324 15.61 27.69 -20.39
CA LEU A 324 16.94 27.81 -19.79
C LEU A 324 17.47 26.45 -19.29
N GLY A 325 16.61 25.46 -19.08
CA GLY A 325 17.01 24.10 -18.70
C GLY A 325 17.68 23.98 -17.32
N LEU A 326 17.46 24.95 -16.43
CA LEU A 326 18.12 25.02 -15.12
C LEU A 326 17.60 23.94 -14.15
N CYS A 327 16.30 23.65 -14.20
CA CYS A 327 15.62 22.72 -13.31
C CYS A 327 14.35 22.15 -13.96
N GLN A 328 13.69 21.20 -13.27
CA GLN A 328 12.32 20.83 -13.59
C GLN A 328 11.40 22.04 -13.37
N VAL A 329 10.49 22.31 -14.30
CA VAL A 329 9.46 23.36 -14.22
C VAL A 329 8.11 22.66 -14.19
N VAL A 330 7.47 22.68 -13.03
CA VAL A 330 6.20 21.98 -12.77
C VAL A 330 5.04 22.96 -12.96
N GLY A 331 4.07 22.59 -13.79
CA GLY A 331 2.82 23.33 -13.91
C GLY A 331 1.74 22.78 -13.00
N ASP A 332 1.24 23.61 -12.08
CA ASP A 332 0.06 23.36 -11.25
C ASP A 332 -1.09 24.28 -11.67
N GLY A 333 -1.08 25.54 -11.25
CA GLY A 333 -2.03 26.57 -11.63
C GLY A 333 -1.97 26.91 -13.13
N LEU A 334 -0.79 26.76 -13.76
CA LEU A 334 -0.68 26.88 -15.23
C LEU A 334 -1.53 25.83 -15.95
N LEU A 335 -1.55 24.58 -15.46
CA LEU A 335 -2.16 23.46 -16.18
C LEU A 335 -3.56 23.14 -15.66
N MET A 336 -3.80 23.31 -14.36
CA MET A 336 -5.01 22.95 -13.62
C MET A 336 -5.48 21.52 -13.89
N SER A 337 -4.52 20.63 -14.18
CA SER A 337 -4.76 19.28 -14.68
C SER A 337 -5.73 19.22 -15.90
N ASN A 338 -5.86 20.30 -16.67
CA ASN A 338 -6.80 20.42 -17.78
C ASN A 338 -6.16 19.93 -19.10
N PRO A 339 -6.74 18.95 -19.81
CA PRO A 339 -6.16 18.39 -21.04
C PRO A 339 -5.79 19.44 -22.10
N LYS A 340 -6.67 20.42 -22.37
CA LYS A 340 -6.44 21.46 -23.39
C LYS A 340 -5.24 22.34 -23.05
N ARG A 341 -5.07 22.69 -21.77
CA ARG A 341 -3.92 23.49 -21.30
C ARG A 341 -2.63 22.67 -21.31
N ILE A 342 -2.70 21.39 -20.97
CA ILE A 342 -1.56 20.46 -21.05
C ILE A 342 -1.11 20.31 -22.51
N GLU A 343 -2.03 20.06 -23.45
CA GLU A 343 -1.72 19.96 -24.88
C GLU A 343 -1.06 21.24 -25.41
N ARG A 344 -1.60 22.41 -25.04
CA ARG A 344 -0.99 23.70 -25.39
C ARG A 344 0.42 23.84 -24.84
N ALA A 345 0.61 23.54 -23.55
CA ALA A 345 1.90 23.67 -22.89
C ALA A 345 2.95 22.68 -23.45
N ILE A 346 2.52 21.49 -23.89
CA ILE A 346 3.37 20.53 -24.62
C ILE A 346 3.78 21.13 -25.97
N HIS A 347 2.81 21.62 -26.76
CA HIS A 347 3.07 22.19 -28.09
C HIS A 347 3.97 23.43 -28.03
N GLU A 348 3.77 24.30 -27.04
CA GLU A 348 4.54 25.53 -26.86
C GLU A 348 5.83 25.33 -26.06
N SER A 349 6.08 24.12 -25.53
CA SER A 349 7.20 23.79 -24.63
C SER A 349 7.28 24.75 -23.43
N THR A 350 6.13 25.03 -22.81
CA THR A 350 6.00 26.00 -21.72
C THR A 350 6.60 25.50 -20.42
N CYS A 351 6.40 24.22 -20.09
CA CYS A 351 6.98 23.57 -18.91
C CYS A 351 7.39 22.13 -19.24
N ASN A 352 7.93 21.38 -18.27
CA ASN A 352 8.43 20.02 -18.51
C ASN A 352 7.97 18.99 -17.45
N ALA A 353 7.06 19.39 -16.56
CA ALA A 353 6.45 18.49 -15.60
C ALA A 353 5.00 18.90 -15.26
N LEU A 354 4.16 17.90 -15.02
CA LEU A 354 2.76 18.04 -14.58
C LEU A 354 2.66 17.81 -13.06
N LEU A 355 2.02 18.73 -12.34
CA LEU A 355 1.49 18.42 -11.01
C LEU A 355 0.11 17.78 -11.16
N LEU A 356 -0.03 16.51 -10.76
CA LEU A 356 -1.31 15.79 -10.83
C LEU A 356 -2.07 15.95 -9.51
N LYS A 357 -3.16 16.72 -9.54
CA LYS A 357 -4.16 16.80 -8.47
C LYS A 357 -5.47 16.18 -8.95
N ILE A 358 -5.75 14.95 -8.51
CA ILE A 358 -6.88 14.16 -9.05
C ILE A 358 -8.26 14.83 -8.90
N ASN A 359 -8.45 15.65 -7.87
CA ASN A 359 -9.72 16.38 -7.66
C ASN A 359 -9.88 17.60 -8.56
N GLN A 360 -8.84 18.09 -9.22
CA GLN A 360 -8.96 19.12 -10.26
C GLN A 360 -9.65 18.58 -11.52
N ILE A 361 -9.62 17.26 -11.76
CA ILE A 361 -10.28 16.62 -12.91
C ILE A 361 -11.55 15.87 -12.50
N GLY A 362 -11.49 15.11 -11.41
CA GLY A 362 -12.68 14.53 -10.77
C GLY A 362 -12.91 13.04 -10.99
N THR A 363 -12.12 12.34 -11.82
CA THR A 363 -12.19 10.86 -11.94
C THR A 363 -10.79 10.23 -12.00
N VAL A 364 -10.72 8.93 -11.69
CA VAL A 364 -9.49 8.15 -11.86
C VAL A 364 -9.15 8.02 -13.34
N THR A 365 -10.12 7.73 -14.21
CA THR A 365 -9.87 7.54 -15.66
C THR A 365 -9.25 8.78 -16.30
N GLU A 366 -9.83 9.96 -16.10
CA GLU A 366 -9.27 11.20 -16.68
C GLU A 366 -7.90 11.53 -16.06
N ALA A 367 -7.65 11.17 -14.79
CA ALA A 367 -6.33 11.30 -14.18
C ALA A 367 -5.27 10.39 -14.87
N LEU A 368 -5.64 9.17 -15.27
CA LEU A 368 -4.75 8.29 -16.05
C LEU A 368 -4.46 8.89 -17.42
N GLU A 369 -5.45 9.51 -18.06
CA GLU A 369 -5.33 10.12 -19.39
C GLU A 369 -4.38 11.32 -19.40
N VAL A 370 -4.50 12.25 -18.45
CA VAL A 370 -3.58 13.40 -18.38
C VAL A 370 -2.15 12.98 -18.07
N VAL A 371 -1.97 11.93 -17.26
CA VAL A 371 -0.65 11.38 -16.96
C VAL A 371 -0.06 10.73 -18.19
N LYS A 372 -0.88 10.01 -18.97
CA LYS A 372 -0.46 9.45 -20.24
C LYS A 372 -0.02 10.56 -21.20
N LEU A 373 -0.81 11.62 -21.35
CA LEU A 373 -0.46 12.78 -22.18
C LEU A 373 0.88 13.39 -21.79
N ALA A 374 1.12 13.62 -20.49
CA ALA A 374 2.40 14.15 -20.00
C ALA A 374 3.56 13.18 -20.26
N LYS A 375 3.38 11.87 -19.98
CA LYS A 375 4.43 10.86 -20.17
C LYS A 375 4.76 10.61 -21.65
N ASP A 376 3.79 10.68 -22.54
CA ASP A 376 3.98 10.57 -24.00
C ASP A 376 4.79 11.77 -24.53
N ALA A 377 4.68 12.94 -23.88
CA ALA A 377 5.52 14.11 -24.12
C ALA A 377 6.86 14.10 -23.35
N HIS A 378 7.22 12.97 -22.72
CA HIS A 378 8.43 12.80 -21.89
C HIS A 378 8.54 13.73 -20.67
N TRP A 379 7.41 14.24 -20.17
CA TRP A 379 7.39 15.09 -19.00
C TRP A 379 7.53 14.33 -17.67
N GLY A 380 8.05 15.03 -16.67
CA GLY A 380 7.92 14.64 -15.28
C GLY A 380 6.45 14.64 -14.84
N VAL A 381 6.10 13.80 -13.87
CA VAL A 381 4.77 13.82 -13.24
C VAL A 381 4.97 13.76 -11.73
N VAL A 382 4.43 14.76 -11.04
CA VAL A 382 4.45 14.85 -9.58
C VAL A 382 3.02 14.61 -9.09
N VAL A 383 2.78 13.46 -8.47
CA VAL A 383 1.46 13.21 -7.85
C VAL A 383 1.35 14.05 -6.59
N SER A 384 0.27 14.81 -6.46
CA SER A 384 0.12 15.80 -5.39
C SER A 384 -1.09 15.51 -4.49
N HIS A 385 -0.89 15.76 -3.20
CA HIS A 385 -1.96 16.02 -2.23
C HIS A 385 -2.69 17.35 -2.50
N ARG A 386 -3.67 17.67 -1.65
CA ARG A 386 -4.25 19.01 -1.48
C ARG A 386 -4.01 19.52 -0.05
N SER A 387 -4.22 20.81 0.17
CA SER A 387 -4.14 21.44 1.49
C SER A 387 -5.15 20.82 2.47
N GLY A 388 -6.40 20.60 2.05
CA GLY A 388 -7.40 19.81 2.78
C GLY A 388 -7.34 18.32 2.43
N GLU A 389 -6.57 17.54 3.18
CA GLU A 389 -6.43 16.09 2.96
C GLU A 389 -7.21 15.26 3.99
N THR A 390 -7.34 13.97 3.71
CA THR A 390 -7.95 12.97 4.60
C THR A 390 -6.94 11.87 4.96
N ASP A 391 -7.38 10.84 5.69
CA ASP A 391 -6.57 9.64 5.92
C ASP A 391 -6.52 8.67 4.73
N ASP A 392 -7.19 8.99 3.62
CA ASP A 392 -7.13 8.22 2.39
C ASP A 392 -5.72 8.24 1.81
N SER A 393 -5.18 7.09 1.43
CA SER A 393 -3.81 6.96 0.91
C SER A 393 -3.77 6.67 -0.59
N PHE A 394 -4.87 6.83 -1.32
CA PHE A 394 -5.00 6.51 -2.74
C PHE A 394 -3.88 7.06 -3.61
N ILE A 395 -3.48 8.32 -3.41
CA ILE A 395 -2.44 8.96 -4.23
C ILE A 395 -1.06 8.28 -4.09
N SER A 396 -0.83 7.56 -2.99
CA SER A 396 0.38 6.74 -2.80
C SER A 396 0.37 5.57 -3.79
N ASP A 397 -0.70 4.78 -3.80
CA ASP A 397 -0.88 3.69 -4.76
C ASP A 397 -0.92 4.19 -6.22
N LEU A 398 -1.53 5.36 -6.45
CA LEU A 398 -1.57 6.03 -7.75
C LEU A 398 -0.17 6.37 -8.28
N SER A 399 0.68 6.98 -7.44
CA SER A 399 2.05 7.35 -7.84
C SER A 399 2.90 6.14 -8.23
N VAL A 400 2.72 5.02 -7.53
CA VAL A 400 3.41 3.75 -7.81
C VAL A 400 2.85 3.09 -9.07
N GLY A 401 1.52 3.00 -9.18
CA GLY A 401 0.84 2.36 -10.30
C GLY A 401 1.11 3.05 -11.64
N LEU A 402 1.22 4.39 -11.61
CA LEU A 402 1.56 5.21 -12.78
C LEU A 402 3.05 5.35 -13.02
N ALA A 403 3.89 4.84 -12.13
CA ALA A 403 5.36 5.00 -12.15
C ALA A 403 5.77 6.46 -12.39
N THR A 404 5.16 7.40 -11.64
CA THR A 404 5.37 8.83 -11.86
C THR A 404 6.80 9.26 -11.51
N GLY A 405 7.38 8.61 -10.51
CA GLY A 405 8.75 8.84 -10.02
C GLY A 405 8.85 9.91 -8.94
N GLN A 406 7.79 10.69 -8.71
CA GLN A 406 7.76 11.79 -7.74
C GLN A 406 6.38 11.89 -7.08
N ILE A 407 6.35 12.21 -5.78
CA ILE A 407 5.13 12.45 -5.00
C ILE A 407 5.33 13.63 -4.03
N LYS A 408 4.40 14.59 -4.04
CA LYS A 408 4.31 15.72 -3.10
C LYS A 408 3.10 15.46 -2.18
N ALA A 409 3.36 15.03 -0.95
CA ALA A 409 2.29 14.68 0.01
C ALA A 409 2.48 15.36 1.37
N GLY A 410 3.10 16.55 1.38
CA GLY A 410 3.36 17.35 2.58
C GLY A 410 4.58 16.91 3.39
N ALA A 411 4.72 17.48 4.59
CA ALA A 411 5.81 17.19 5.51
C ALA A 411 5.75 15.74 6.04
N PRO A 412 6.86 15.20 6.60
CA PRO A 412 6.84 13.99 7.43
C PRO A 412 6.23 14.29 8.83
N CYS A 413 5.09 14.98 8.84
CA CYS A 413 4.35 15.47 9.99
C CYS A 413 2.85 15.45 9.65
N ARG A 414 1.98 15.38 10.66
CA ARG A 414 0.51 15.29 10.54
C ARG A 414 0.03 13.97 9.91
N GLY A 415 -1.06 13.42 10.47
CA GLY A 415 -1.50 12.04 10.19
C GLY A 415 -1.94 11.81 8.75
N GLU A 416 -2.63 12.79 8.16
CA GLU A 416 -3.13 12.78 6.78
C GLU A 416 -2.01 12.72 5.73
N ARG A 417 -0.83 13.29 6.05
CA ARG A 417 0.36 13.29 5.18
C ARG A 417 1.09 11.95 5.33
N LEU A 418 1.34 11.58 6.59
CA LEU A 418 1.98 10.31 6.95
C LEU A 418 1.19 9.09 6.45
N ALA A 419 -0.14 9.17 6.32
CA ALA A 419 -0.96 8.12 5.73
C ALA A 419 -0.47 7.69 4.34
N LYS A 420 -0.09 8.65 3.48
CA LYS A 420 0.38 8.39 2.11
C LYS A 420 1.77 7.78 2.12
N TYR A 421 2.69 8.37 2.90
CA TYR A 421 4.06 7.87 3.00
C TYR A 421 4.14 6.47 3.65
N ASN A 422 3.34 6.22 4.68
CA ASN A 422 3.30 4.92 5.36
C ASN A 422 2.69 3.82 4.47
N GLN A 423 1.74 4.15 3.60
CA GLN A 423 1.15 3.19 2.67
C GLN A 423 2.19 2.58 1.72
N THR A 424 3.15 3.39 1.26
CA THR A 424 4.27 2.93 0.42
C THR A 424 5.17 1.94 1.18
N ILE A 425 5.40 2.14 2.48
CA ILE A 425 6.16 1.20 3.33
C ILE A 425 5.37 -0.11 3.51
N ARG A 426 4.06 -0.01 3.82
CA ARG A 426 3.19 -1.17 4.05
C ARG A 426 3.20 -2.13 2.87
N SER A 427 3.16 -1.60 1.64
CA SER A 427 3.24 -2.40 0.41
C SER A 427 4.51 -3.29 0.35
N LYS A 428 5.67 -2.81 0.82
CA LYS A 428 6.91 -3.62 0.88
C LYS A 428 6.93 -4.59 2.04
N VAL A 429 6.52 -4.16 3.22
CA VAL A 429 6.48 -5.00 4.42
C VAL A 429 5.55 -6.18 4.17
N GLN A 430 4.42 -5.95 3.50
CA GLN A 430 3.49 -6.98 3.07
C GLN A 430 4.16 -7.99 2.12
N PHE A 431 4.89 -7.52 1.10
CA PHE A 431 5.65 -8.41 0.20
C PHE A 431 6.71 -9.24 0.94
N PHE A 432 7.47 -8.64 1.85
CA PHE A 432 8.49 -9.35 2.62
C PHE A 432 7.88 -10.38 3.58
N LYS A 433 6.79 -10.04 4.26
CA LYS A 433 6.05 -10.98 5.12
C LYS A 433 5.51 -12.16 4.31
N ILE A 434 4.94 -11.92 3.13
CA ILE A 434 4.44 -12.98 2.25
C ILE A 434 5.59 -13.84 1.71
N SER A 435 6.70 -13.23 1.30
CA SER A 435 7.88 -13.95 0.80
C SER A 435 8.50 -14.83 1.89
N SER A 436 8.62 -14.31 3.12
CA SER A 436 9.10 -15.06 4.28
C SER A 436 8.19 -16.26 4.58
N LEU A 437 6.87 -16.07 4.51
CA LEU A 437 5.90 -17.17 4.63
C LEU A 437 6.11 -18.24 3.54
N GLY A 438 6.33 -17.81 2.29
CA GLY A 438 6.65 -18.68 1.15
C GLY A 438 7.90 -19.53 1.38
N ILE A 439 8.99 -18.92 1.85
CA ILE A 439 10.25 -19.61 2.15
C ILE A 439 10.07 -20.63 3.28
N ILE A 440 9.43 -20.24 4.39
CA ILE A 440 9.19 -21.14 5.53
C ILE A 440 8.32 -22.34 5.10
N PHE A 441 7.32 -22.09 4.26
CA PHE A 441 6.52 -23.16 3.66
C PHE A 441 7.39 -24.14 2.85
N CYS A 442 8.23 -23.63 1.94
CA CYS A 442 9.10 -24.48 1.12
C CYS A 442 10.10 -25.27 1.95
N LEU A 443 10.73 -24.63 2.94
CA LEU A 443 11.63 -25.29 3.87
C LEU A 443 10.92 -26.46 4.58
N SER A 444 9.67 -26.26 5.01
CA SER A 444 8.87 -27.29 5.67
C SER A 444 8.49 -28.48 4.77
N VAL A 445 8.35 -28.24 3.47
CA VAL A 445 8.08 -29.28 2.46
C VAL A 445 9.34 -30.08 2.18
N VAL A 446 10.45 -29.40 1.90
CA VAL A 446 11.75 -30.03 1.59
C VAL A 446 12.21 -30.88 2.77
N THR A 447 12.29 -30.31 3.97
CA THR A 447 12.71 -31.03 5.18
C THR A 447 11.76 -32.19 5.50
N GLY A 448 10.44 -31.99 5.33
CA GLY A 448 9.45 -33.05 5.51
C GLY A 448 9.62 -34.23 4.55
N ASN A 449 10.04 -33.99 3.31
CA ASN A 449 10.31 -35.06 2.35
C ASN A 449 11.67 -35.74 2.62
N VAL A 450 12.68 -34.96 3.04
CA VAL A 450 13.99 -35.50 3.43
C VAL A 450 13.85 -36.45 4.61
N SER A 451 13.01 -36.13 5.61
CA SER A 451 12.84 -37.00 6.78
C SER A 451 12.24 -38.36 6.43
N LEU A 452 11.42 -38.47 5.38
CA LEU A 452 10.85 -39.73 4.90
C LEU A 452 11.90 -40.68 4.30
N LYS A 453 13.08 -40.18 3.91
CA LYS A 453 14.21 -41.02 3.47
C LYS A 453 14.82 -41.84 4.62
N TYR A 454 14.71 -41.32 5.85
CA TYR A 454 15.41 -41.87 7.02
C TYR A 454 14.47 -42.45 8.06
N LEU A 455 13.20 -42.02 8.08
CA LEU A 455 12.24 -42.40 9.10
C LEU A 455 10.97 -42.99 8.48
N PRO A 456 10.37 -44.03 9.10
CA PRO A 456 9.07 -44.55 8.68
C PRO A 456 7.97 -43.48 8.71
N VAL A 457 6.95 -43.66 7.86
CA VAL A 457 5.80 -42.74 7.76
C VAL A 457 5.07 -42.62 9.10
N SER A 458 4.84 -43.75 9.80
CA SER A 458 4.20 -43.79 11.12
C SER A 458 4.91 -42.92 12.14
N PHE A 459 6.24 -43.01 12.18
CA PHE A 459 7.06 -42.24 13.11
C PHE A 459 7.11 -40.75 12.75
N ASN A 460 7.20 -40.41 11.46
CA ASN A 460 7.07 -39.01 11.00
C ASN A 460 5.73 -38.37 11.40
N GLN A 461 4.62 -39.11 11.26
CA GLN A 461 3.29 -38.60 11.64
C GLN A 461 3.17 -38.41 13.15
N ALA A 462 3.78 -39.28 13.95
CA ALA A 462 3.83 -39.13 15.40
C ALA A 462 4.59 -37.86 15.82
N ILE A 463 5.77 -37.62 15.25
CA ILE A 463 6.52 -36.37 15.46
C ILE A 463 5.67 -35.15 15.04
N GLY A 464 4.97 -35.25 13.90
CA GLY A 464 4.07 -34.22 13.41
C GLY A 464 2.94 -33.85 14.37
N ALA A 465 2.49 -34.76 15.25
CA ALA A 465 1.47 -34.47 16.26
C ALA A 465 1.94 -33.43 17.31
N THR A 466 3.24 -33.13 17.39
CA THR A 466 3.80 -32.06 18.23
C THR A 466 3.61 -30.65 17.65
N THR A 467 3.06 -30.50 16.43
CA THR A 467 2.82 -29.19 15.80
C THR A 467 2.11 -28.17 16.72
N PRO A 468 1.11 -28.53 17.55
CA PRO A 468 0.48 -27.60 18.49
C PRO A 468 1.43 -27.01 19.53
N PHE A 469 2.43 -27.76 19.98
CA PHE A 469 3.43 -27.27 20.92
C PHE A 469 4.23 -26.13 20.29
N PHE A 470 4.80 -26.35 19.11
CA PHE A 470 5.51 -25.31 18.37
C PHE A 470 4.59 -24.13 18.01
N THR A 471 3.33 -24.41 17.67
CA THR A 471 2.34 -23.37 17.34
C THR A 471 2.08 -22.46 18.54
N ALA A 472 1.91 -23.02 19.74
CA ALA A 472 1.71 -22.24 20.96
C ALA A 472 2.94 -21.40 21.31
N VAL A 473 4.14 -21.97 21.20
CA VAL A 473 5.41 -21.24 21.42
C VAL A 473 5.57 -20.08 20.44
N PHE A 474 5.41 -20.32 19.14
CA PHE A 474 5.53 -19.26 18.13
C PHE A 474 4.41 -18.22 18.23
N ALA A 475 3.18 -18.64 18.55
CA ALA A 475 2.09 -17.69 18.76
C ALA A 475 2.39 -16.75 19.94
N TYR A 476 2.93 -17.28 21.05
CA TYR A 476 3.35 -16.46 22.18
C TYR A 476 4.47 -15.49 21.81
N LEU A 477 5.54 -15.98 21.16
CA LEU A 477 6.68 -15.17 20.74
C LEU A 477 6.28 -14.05 19.76
N MET A 478 5.34 -14.34 18.85
CA MET A 478 4.95 -13.38 17.80
C MET A 478 3.86 -12.40 18.23
N THR A 479 2.96 -12.78 19.14
CA THR A 479 1.78 -11.96 19.49
C THR A 479 1.79 -11.42 20.92
N LEU A 480 2.72 -11.89 21.77
CA LEU A 480 2.80 -11.61 23.21
C LEU A 480 1.54 -11.96 24.01
N LYS A 481 0.54 -12.61 23.39
CA LYS A 481 -0.68 -13.08 24.06
C LYS A 481 -0.46 -14.48 24.61
N ARG A 482 -0.82 -14.67 25.88
CA ARG A 482 -0.76 -15.98 26.55
C ARG A 482 -2.05 -16.75 26.39
N GLU A 483 -1.93 -18.02 26.02
CA GLU A 483 -3.01 -19.00 26.06
C GLU A 483 -3.29 -19.44 27.51
N SER A 484 -4.46 -20.03 27.75
CA SER A 484 -4.81 -20.61 29.05
C SER A 484 -3.79 -21.67 29.50
N TRP A 485 -3.41 -21.66 30.79
CA TRP A 485 -2.46 -22.62 31.37
C TRP A 485 -2.90 -24.09 31.15
N VAL A 486 -4.22 -24.35 31.13
CA VAL A 486 -4.80 -25.67 30.89
C VAL A 486 -4.45 -26.19 29.48
N THR A 487 -4.34 -25.29 28.51
CA THR A 487 -3.95 -25.62 27.13
C THR A 487 -2.48 -26.04 27.04
N TYR A 488 -1.61 -25.52 27.92
CA TYR A 488 -0.20 -25.93 27.96
C TYR A 488 -0.03 -27.30 28.63
N VAL A 489 -0.80 -27.59 29.68
CA VAL A 489 -0.73 -28.90 30.38
C VAL A 489 -1.12 -30.05 29.46
N THR A 490 -2.09 -29.85 28.56
CA THR A 490 -2.50 -30.87 27.60
C THR A 490 -1.48 -31.16 26.50
N LEU A 491 -0.44 -30.33 26.34
CA LEU A 491 0.69 -30.60 25.44
C LEU A 491 1.72 -31.57 26.04
N ILE A 492 1.75 -31.73 27.36
CA ILE A 492 2.71 -32.61 28.05
C ILE A 492 2.57 -34.07 27.56
N PRO A 493 1.36 -34.68 27.52
CA PRO A 493 1.22 -36.04 27.00
C PRO A 493 1.62 -36.16 25.52
N VAL A 494 1.40 -35.12 24.71
CA VAL A 494 1.79 -35.14 23.28
C VAL A 494 3.30 -35.28 23.13
N VAL A 495 4.07 -34.45 23.84
CA VAL A 495 5.54 -34.50 23.80
C VAL A 495 6.06 -35.80 24.41
N THR A 496 5.53 -36.21 25.56
CA THR A 496 5.91 -37.46 26.23
C THR A 496 5.67 -38.68 25.36
N GLY A 497 4.52 -38.75 24.67
CA GLY A 497 4.20 -39.84 23.76
C GLY A 497 5.18 -39.95 22.60
N VAL A 498 5.62 -38.83 22.03
CA VAL A 498 6.63 -38.82 20.97
C VAL A 498 8.02 -39.22 21.47
N VAL A 499 8.41 -38.80 22.67
CA VAL A 499 9.67 -39.24 23.30
C VAL A 499 9.67 -40.76 23.51
N ILE A 500 8.59 -41.32 24.03
CA ILE A 500 8.43 -42.77 24.23
C ILE A 500 8.43 -43.50 22.88
N ALA A 501 7.72 -42.99 21.89
CA ALA A 501 7.69 -43.57 20.55
C ALA A 501 9.08 -43.56 19.90
N SER A 502 9.88 -42.51 20.13
CA SER A 502 11.25 -42.38 19.61
C SER A 502 12.19 -43.42 20.21
N GLY A 503 12.08 -43.70 21.52
CA GLY A 503 12.86 -44.75 22.18
C GLY A 503 12.46 -46.18 21.78
N GLY A 504 11.26 -46.35 21.23
CA GLY A 504 10.75 -47.64 20.76
C GLY A 504 10.88 -47.88 19.25
N GLU A 505 11.38 -46.92 18.47
CA GLU A 505 11.39 -47.03 17.00
C GLU A 505 12.64 -47.83 16.52
N PRO A 506 12.47 -49.04 15.93
CA PRO A 506 13.61 -49.87 15.54
C PRO A 506 14.47 -49.26 14.43
N SER A 507 13.88 -48.39 13.60
CA SER A 507 14.54 -47.71 12.48
C SER A 507 14.89 -46.25 12.82
N PHE A 508 15.16 -45.95 14.09
CA PHE A 508 15.45 -44.57 14.50
C PHE A 508 16.74 -44.04 13.85
N HIS A 509 16.62 -42.90 13.17
CA HIS A 509 17.75 -42.18 12.60
C HIS A 509 17.76 -40.74 13.11
N LEU A 510 18.80 -40.37 13.87
CA LEU A 510 18.88 -39.06 14.55
C LEU A 510 18.77 -37.88 13.58
N PHE A 511 19.46 -37.91 12.44
CA PHE A 511 19.35 -36.85 11.44
C PHE A 511 17.91 -36.72 10.90
N GLY A 512 17.28 -37.83 10.51
CA GLY A 512 15.88 -37.83 10.06
C GLY A 512 14.92 -37.30 11.11
N PHE A 513 15.17 -37.60 12.39
CA PHE A 513 14.40 -37.10 13.52
C PHE A 513 14.53 -35.59 13.70
N ILE A 514 15.76 -35.05 13.69
CA ILE A 514 16.02 -33.60 13.77
C ILE A 514 15.35 -32.88 12.59
N VAL A 515 15.51 -33.40 11.38
CA VAL A 515 14.92 -32.82 10.17
C VAL A 515 13.38 -32.86 10.24
N CYS A 516 12.78 -33.94 10.76
CA CYS A 516 11.33 -34.05 10.94
C CYS A 516 10.78 -33.07 11.99
N ILE A 517 11.48 -32.90 13.11
CA ILE A 517 11.14 -31.89 14.12
C ILE A 517 11.24 -30.48 13.51
N GLY A 518 12.33 -30.20 12.79
CA GLY A 518 12.52 -28.93 12.08
C GLY A 518 11.39 -28.63 11.10
N ALA A 519 10.98 -29.63 10.30
CA ALA A 519 9.84 -29.53 9.39
C ALA A 519 8.54 -29.21 10.15
N THR A 520 8.34 -29.86 11.30
CA THR A 520 7.16 -29.69 12.15
C THR A 520 7.09 -28.29 12.77
N ALA A 521 8.22 -27.77 13.26
CA ALA A 521 8.35 -26.40 13.73
C ALA A 521 8.12 -25.38 12.61
N ALA A 522 8.70 -25.60 11.42
CA ALA A 522 8.50 -24.72 10.27
C ALA A 522 7.02 -24.68 9.82
N ARG A 523 6.32 -25.82 9.79
CA ARG A 523 4.85 -25.87 9.53
C ARG A 523 4.06 -25.08 10.57
N ALA A 524 4.41 -25.21 11.85
CA ALA A 524 3.78 -24.45 12.93
C ALA A 524 3.96 -22.94 12.75
N LEU A 525 5.21 -22.50 12.52
CA LEU A 525 5.55 -21.10 12.28
C LEU A 525 4.81 -20.54 11.06
N LYS A 526 4.78 -21.29 9.95
CA LYS A 526 4.02 -20.96 8.74
C LYS A 526 2.54 -20.70 9.07
N THR A 527 1.91 -21.59 9.84
CA THR A 527 0.49 -21.47 10.20
C THR A 527 0.22 -20.27 11.11
N VAL A 528 1.12 -19.94 12.05
CA VAL A 528 1.02 -18.73 12.90
C VAL A 528 1.14 -17.46 12.07
N LEU A 529 2.18 -17.34 11.24
CA LEU A 529 2.39 -16.18 10.36
C LEU A 529 1.23 -15.99 9.39
N GLN A 530 0.74 -17.08 8.80
CA GLN A 530 -0.45 -17.09 7.95
C GLN A 530 -1.68 -16.56 8.70
N GLY A 531 -1.89 -16.99 9.95
CA GLY A 531 -3.00 -16.51 10.77
C GLY A 531 -2.96 -15.01 11.02
N ILE A 532 -1.78 -14.45 11.31
CA ILE A 532 -1.57 -13.01 11.52
C ILE A 532 -1.88 -12.23 10.24
N LEU A 533 -1.35 -12.68 9.10
CA LEU A 533 -1.54 -12.03 7.79
C LEU A 533 -2.99 -12.06 7.30
N LEU A 534 -3.77 -13.08 7.66
CA LEU A 534 -5.17 -13.19 7.28
C LEU A 534 -6.13 -12.43 8.22
N SER A 535 -5.68 -12.06 9.43
CA SER A 535 -6.55 -11.47 10.48
C SER A 535 -6.33 -9.99 10.74
N SER A 536 -5.25 -9.39 10.22
CA SER A 536 -4.95 -7.96 10.38
C SER A 536 -6.00 -7.08 9.70
N GLU A 537 -6.70 -6.23 10.47
CA GLU A 537 -7.78 -5.36 9.96
C GLU A 537 -7.32 -4.32 8.93
N GLY A 538 -6.02 -4.03 8.85
CA GLY A 538 -5.41 -3.13 7.86
C GLY A 538 -4.65 -3.82 6.71
N GLU A 539 -4.47 -5.15 6.75
CA GLU A 539 -3.71 -5.93 5.75
C GLU A 539 -4.50 -7.19 5.30
N LYS A 540 -5.84 -7.13 5.18
CA LYS A 540 -6.67 -8.30 4.84
C LYS A 540 -6.35 -8.85 3.44
N LEU A 541 -5.39 -9.77 3.38
CA LEU A 541 -5.11 -10.57 2.19
C LEU A 541 -6.12 -11.71 2.09
N HIS A 542 -6.68 -11.92 0.90
CA HIS A 542 -7.53 -13.07 0.64
C HIS A 542 -6.69 -14.36 0.60
N SER A 543 -7.25 -15.49 1.08
CA SER A 543 -6.59 -16.81 1.13
C SER A 543 -5.95 -17.24 -0.19
N MET A 544 -6.61 -16.92 -1.31
CA MET A 544 -6.14 -17.26 -2.65
C MET A 544 -4.93 -16.42 -3.05
N ASN A 545 -4.92 -15.14 -2.69
CA ASN A 545 -3.85 -14.19 -3.00
C ASN A 545 -2.59 -14.57 -2.24
N LEU A 546 -2.73 -14.98 -0.98
CA LEU A 546 -1.59 -15.47 -0.20
C LEU A 546 -0.93 -16.68 -0.88
N LEU A 547 -1.73 -17.63 -1.39
CA LEU A 547 -1.22 -18.76 -2.17
C LEU A 547 -0.60 -18.31 -3.51
N MET A 548 -1.25 -17.39 -4.22
CA MET A 548 -0.76 -16.84 -5.50
C MET A 548 0.58 -16.13 -5.32
N TYR A 549 0.77 -15.34 -4.27
CA TYR A 549 2.03 -14.66 -3.98
C TYR A 549 3.10 -15.60 -3.43
N MET A 550 2.71 -16.65 -2.69
CA MET A 550 3.65 -17.68 -2.25
C MET A 550 4.13 -18.57 -3.41
N ALA A 551 3.33 -18.76 -4.46
CA ALA A 551 3.65 -19.70 -5.53
C ALA A 551 4.92 -19.35 -6.33
N PRO A 552 5.15 -18.10 -6.82
CA PRO A 552 6.41 -17.73 -7.46
C PRO A 552 7.62 -17.90 -6.56
N VAL A 553 7.50 -17.55 -5.28
CA VAL A 553 8.57 -17.76 -4.28
C VAL A 553 8.85 -19.25 -4.12
N ALA A 554 7.81 -20.07 -4.09
CA ALA A 554 7.94 -21.52 -3.99
C ALA A 554 8.58 -22.12 -5.23
N VAL A 555 8.24 -21.67 -6.44
CA VAL A 555 8.89 -22.10 -7.68
C VAL A 555 10.38 -21.74 -7.66
N ALA A 556 10.70 -20.49 -7.32
CA ALA A 556 12.07 -19.99 -7.26
C ALA A 556 12.93 -20.73 -6.21
N PHE A 557 12.32 -21.24 -5.14
CA PHE A 557 13.02 -21.99 -4.09
C PHE A 557 13.08 -23.50 -4.38
N LEU A 558 11.97 -24.11 -4.77
CA LEU A 558 11.83 -25.56 -4.90
C LEU A 558 12.50 -26.10 -6.16
N ILE A 559 12.48 -25.39 -7.30
CA ILE A 559 13.12 -25.88 -8.53
C ILE A 559 14.64 -26.05 -8.33
N PRO A 560 15.40 -25.04 -7.86
CA PRO A 560 16.83 -25.21 -7.62
C PRO A 560 17.12 -26.29 -6.57
N THR A 561 16.29 -26.36 -5.52
CA THR A 561 16.44 -27.37 -4.46
C THR A 561 16.24 -28.79 -5.00
N ALA A 562 15.23 -29.02 -5.86
CA ALA A 562 14.98 -30.31 -6.48
C ALA A 562 16.12 -30.74 -7.39
N ILE A 563 16.64 -29.82 -8.23
CA ILE A 563 17.80 -30.09 -9.10
C ILE A 563 19.03 -30.45 -8.27
N PHE A 564 19.29 -29.73 -7.16
CA PHE A 564 20.43 -30.01 -6.29
C PHE A 564 20.31 -31.37 -5.57
N MET A 565 19.11 -31.72 -5.10
CA MET A 565 18.90 -32.94 -4.32
C MET A 565 18.80 -34.22 -5.16
N GLU A 566 18.21 -34.13 -6.35
CA GLU A 566 17.90 -35.29 -7.20
C GLU A 566 18.71 -35.33 -8.50
N GLY A 567 19.58 -34.35 -8.76
CA GLY A 567 20.45 -34.31 -9.93
C GLY A 567 19.66 -34.11 -11.22
N ASP A 568 19.63 -35.12 -12.09
CA ASP A 568 18.91 -35.11 -13.37
C ASP A 568 17.41 -35.42 -13.23
N VAL A 569 16.74 -34.74 -12.31
CA VAL A 569 15.31 -34.97 -12.06
C VAL A 569 14.46 -34.70 -13.31
N VAL A 570 14.89 -33.73 -14.12
CA VAL A 570 14.19 -33.34 -15.35
C VAL A 570 14.35 -34.42 -16.42
N GLY A 571 15.56 -34.92 -16.65
CA GLY A 571 15.81 -36.01 -17.62
C GLY A 571 15.10 -37.30 -17.22
N ILE A 572 15.15 -37.69 -15.94
CA ILE A 572 14.45 -38.87 -15.42
C ILE A 572 12.93 -38.74 -15.59
N THR A 573 12.36 -37.58 -15.28
CA THR A 573 10.91 -37.32 -15.45
C THR A 573 10.50 -37.42 -16.92
N ILE A 574 11.29 -36.86 -17.84
CA ILE A 574 11.04 -36.91 -19.28
C ILE A 574 11.15 -38.35 -19.82
N ALA A 575 12.13 -39.12 -19.35
CA ALA A 575 12.30 -40.52 -19.74
C ALA A 575 11.11 -41.37 -19.28
N LEU A 576 10.72 -41.27 -18.00
CA LEU A 576 9.57 -42.00 -17.44
C LEU A 576 8.23 -41.61 -18.10
N ALA A 577 8.08 -40.33 -18.45
CA ALA A 577 6.88 -39.83 -19.13
C ALA A 577 6.76 -40.33 -20.59
N ARG A 578 7.88 -40.63 -21.25
CA ARG A 578 7.89 -41.23 -22.60
C ARG A 578 7.54 -42.71 -22.55
N ASP A 579 8.01 -43.42 -21.53
CA ASP A 579 7.81 -44.87 -21.39
C ASP A 579 6.40 -45.23 -20.89
N ASP A 580 5.81 -44.44 -19.98
CA ASP A 580 4.44 -44.66 -19.48
C ASP A 580 3.66 -43.36 -19.35
N MET A 581 2.68 -43.15 -20.23
CA MET A 581 1.82 -41.97 -20.21
C MET A 581 0.93 -41.90 -18.95
N LYS A 582 0.74 -43.01 -18.22
CA LYS A 582 0.06 -43.00 -16.90
C LYS A 582 0.88 -42.28 -15.84
N PHE A 583 2.20 -42.19 -16.00
CA PHE A 583 3.06 -41.45 -15.10
C PHE A 583 2.69 -39.95 -15.07
N ILE A 584 2.41 -39.36 -16.23
CA ILE A 584 1.94 -37.96 -16.34
C ILE A 584 0.59 -37.79 -15.64
N LEU A 585 -0.31 -38.75 -15.79
CA LEU A 585 -1.60 -38.74 -15.11
C LEU A 585 -1.45 -38.78 -13.58
N TYR A 586 -0.56 -39.63 -13.06
CA TYR A 586 -0.29 -39.68 -11.61
C TYR A 586 0.36 -38.41 -11.09
N LEU A 587 1.30 -37.83 -11.85
CA LEU A 587 1.98 -36.59 -11.47
C LEU A 587 1.02 -35.39 -11.44
N THR A 588 0.16 -35.27 -12.47
CA THR A 588 -0.85 -34.22 -12.55
C THR A 588 -1.93 -34.40 -11.47
N PHE A 589 -2.38 -35.63 -11.22
CA PHE A 589 -3.31 -35.93 -10.14
C PHE A 589 -2.73 -35.60 -8.76
N ASN A 590 -1.49 -35.98 -8.49
CA ASN A 590 -0.79 -35.65 -7.25
C ASN A 590 -0.64 -34.13 -7.06
N SER A 591 -0.25 -33.41 -8.12
CA SER A 591 -0.11 -31.96 -8.12
C SER A 591 -1.44 -31.24 -7.87
N ALA A 592 -2.52 -31.70 -8.51
CA ALA A 592 -3.87 -31.19 -8.28
C ALA A 592 -4.31 -31.42 -6.83
N LEU A 593 -4.07 -32.62 -6.28
CA LEU A 593 -4.40 -32.92 -4.89
C LEU A 593 -3.62 -32.03 -3.91
N ALA A 594 -2.33 -31.80 -4.16
CA ALA A 594 -1.49 -30.91 -3.36
C ALA A 594 -2.00 -29.45 -3.39
N TYR A 595 -2.43 -28.98 -4.56
CA TYR A 595 -3.09 -27.68 -4.72
C TYR A 595 -4.37 -27.58 -3.87
N PHE A 596 -5.28 -28.56 -3.97
CA PHE A 596 -6.53 -28.56 -3.22
C PHE A 596 -6.31 -28.63 -1.70
N VAL A 597 -5.32 -29.40 -1.25
CA VAL A 597 -4.94 -29.46 0.17
C VAL A 597 -4.43 -28.11 0.66
N ASN A 598 -3.57 -27.43 -0.12
CA ASN A 598 -3.10 -26.09 0.24
C ASN A 598 -4.25 -25.08 0.29
N LEU A 599 -5.12 -25.07 -0.73
CA LEU A 599 -6.28 -24.20 -0.77
C LEU A 599 -7.21 -24.43 0.43
N ALA A 600 -7.52 -25.69 0.76
CA ALA A 600 -8.31 -26.06 1.92
C ALA A 600 -7.66 -25.54 3.23
N ASN A 601 -6.34 -25.66 3.38
CA ASN A 601 -5.63 -25.13 4.55
C ASN A 601 -5.79 -23.61 4.69
N PHE A 602 -5.67 -22.85 3.60
CA PHE A 602 -5.87 -21.40 3.62
C PHE A 602 -7.32 -21.00 3.89
N LEU A 603 -8.30 -21.72 3.32
CA LEU A 603 -9.73 -21.46 3.53
C LEU A 603 -10.16 -21.75 4.96
N VAL A 604 -9.75 -22.89 5.52
CA VAL A 604 -10.01 -23.25 6.92
C VAL A 604 -9.41 -22.20 7.84
N THR A 605 -8.16 -21.79 7.62
CA THR A 605 -7.50 -20.76 8.45
C THR A 605 -8.25 -19.43 8.42
N LYS A 606 -8.74 -19.02 7.25
CA LYS A 606 -9.51 -17.77 7.07
C LYS A 606 -10.85 -17.80 7.79
N HIS A 607 -11.59 -18.90 7.68
CA HIS A 607 -12.95 -19.00 8.23
C HIS A 607 -13.01 -19.47 9.68
N THR A 608 -11.89 -19.97 10.22
CA THR A 608 -11.83 -20.48 11.59
C THR A 608 -10.65 -19.85 12.33
N SER A 609 -9.52 -20.54 12.42
CA SER A 609 -8.27 -20.04 12.97
C SER A 609 -7.12 -20.94 12.54
N ALA A 610 -5.90 -20.40 12.61
CA ALA A 610 -4.66 -21.15 12.44
C ALA A 610 -4.63 -22.41 13.34
N LEU A 611 -5.23 -22.30 14.51
CA LEU A 611 -5.33 -23.37 15.49
C LEU A 611 -6.33 -24.46 15.10
N THR A 612 -7.52 -24.11 14.61
CA THR A 612 -8.54 -25.09 14.16
C THR A 612 -7.98 -25.97 13.05
N LEU A 613 -7.15 -25.39 12.18
CA LEU A 613 -6.42 -26.15 11.16
C LEU A 613 -5.48 -27.20 11.79
N GLN A 614 -4.79 -26.86 12.87
CA GLN A 614 -3.90 -27.80 13.57
C GLN A 614 -4.67 -28.92 14.26
N VAL A 615 -5.82 -28.62 14.84
CA VAL A 615 -6.72 -29.62 15.44
C VAL A 615 -7.13 -30.68 14.41
N LEU A 616 -7.56 -30.23 13.23
CA LEU A 616 -7.92 -31.11 12.11
C LEU A 616 -6.69 -31.87 11.58
N GLY A 617 -5.53 -31.20 11.51
CA GLY A 617 -4.26 -31.80 11.11
C GLY A 617 -3.84 -32.96 12.01
N ASN A 618 -4.00 -32.83 13.33
CA ASN A 618 -3.63 -33.90 14.26
C ASN A 618 -4.63 -35.07 14.24
N ALA A 619 -5.92 -34.79 14.06
CA ALA A 619 -6.91 -35.86 13.85
C ALA A 619 -6.59 -36.68 12.59
N LYS A 620 -6.20 -36.00 11.49
CA LYS A 620 -5.66 -36.64 10.29
C LYS A 620 -4.39 -37.45 10.60
N GLY A 621 -3.46 -36.88 11.37
CA GLY A 621 -2.19 -37.53 11.73
C GLY A 621 -2.39 -38.85 12.46
N ALA A 622 -3.30 -38.89 13.44
CA ALA A 622 -3.62 -40.11 14.18
C ALA A 622 -4.16 -41.23 13.27
N VAL A 623 -5.07 -40.89 12.35
CA VAL A 623 -5.62 -41.85 11.36
C VAL A 623 -4.52 -42.31 10.39
N ALA A 624 -3.65 -41.40 9.95
CA ALA A 624 -2.54 -41.72 9.06
C ALA A 624 -1.53 -42.68 9.70
N VAL A 625 -1.25 -42.57 11.01
CA VAL A 625 -0.40 -43.53 11.74
C VAL A 625 -0.99 -44.93 11.63
N VAL A 626 -2.27 -45.11 11.98
CA VAL A 626 -2.94 -46.43 11.95
C VAL A 626 -2.94 -47.02 10.54
N ILE A 627 -3.33 -46.23 9.54
CA ILE A 627 -3.35 -46.68 8.14
C ILE A 627 -1.94 -47.03 7.65
N SER A 628 -0.93 -46.23 8.00
CA SER A 628 0.45 -46.49 7.58
C SER A 628 1.00 -47.80 8.14
N ILE A 629 0.66 -48.14 9.39
CA ILE A 629 1.06 -49.40 10.01
C ILE A 629 0.39 -50.59 9.29
N LEU A 630 -0.90 -50.45 8.95
CA LEU A 630 -1.66 -51.50 8.24
C LEU A 630 -1.17 -51.73 6.81
N ILE A 631 -0.84 -50.66 6.07
CA ILE A 631 -0.44 -50.73 4.67
C ILE A 631 1.03 -51.14 4.52
N PHE A 632 1.94 -50.45 5.22
CA PHE A 632 3.38 -50.65 5.05
C PHE A 632 3.94 -51.80 5.89
N ARG A 633 3.15 -52.33 6.84
CA ARG A 633 3.52 -53.45 7.74
C ARG A 633 4.88 -53.27 8.42
N ASN A 634 5.23 -52.01 8.73
CA ASN A 634 6.48 -51.70 9.42
C ASN A 634 6.49 -52.29 10.84
N PRO A 635 7.61 -52.86 11.32
CA PRO A 635 7.70 -53.43 12.65
C PRO A 635 7.60 -52.32 13.71
N VAL A 636 6.50 -52.29 14.47
CA VAL A 636 6.31 -51.36 15.58
C VAL A 636 6.51 -52.11 16.90
N SER A 637 7.42 -51.64 17.75
CA SER A 637 7.61 -52.21 19.09
C SER A 637 6.40 -51.93 20.00
N VAL A 638 6.23 -52.74 21.04
CA VAL A 638 5.19 -52.53 22.06
C VAL A 638 5.36 -51.15 22.73
N THR A 639 6.60 -50.74 22.98
CA THR A 639 6.96 -49.40 23.48
C THR A 639 6.57 -48.29 22.49
N GLY A 640 6.78 -48.51 21.20
CA GLY A 640 6.38 -47.58 20.14
C GLY A 640 4.87 -47.41 20.05
N MET A 641 4.11 -48.52 20.09
CA MET A 641 2.65 -48.48 20.12
C MET A 641 2.10 -47.72 21.33
N PHE A 642 2.72 -47.90 22.51
CA PHE A 642 2.35 -47.17 23.71
C PHE A 642 2.62 -45.66 23.58
N GLY A 643 3.76 -45.28 23.03
CA GLY A 643 4.07 -43.87 22.73
C GLY A 643 3.09 -43.24 21.74
N TYR A 644 2.71 -43.95 20.68
CA TYR A 644 1.70 -43.49 19.73
C TYR A 644 0.33 -43.30 20.39
N LEU A 645 -0.09 -44.24 21.25
CA LEU A 645 -1.36 -44.14 21.97
C LEU A 645 -1.40 -42.91 22.89
N ILE A 646 -0.34 -42.67 23.68
CA ILE A 646 -0.23 -41.49 24.55
C ILE A 646 -0.30 -40.20 23.74
N THR A 647 0.38 -40.15 22.58
CA THR A 647 0.38 -39.00 21.69
C THR A 647 -1.03 -38.68 21.19
N VAL A 648 -1.79 -39.70 20.76
CA VAL A 648 -3.17 -39.55 20.30
C VAL A 648 -4.09 -39.07 21.43
N ILE A 649 -3.96 -39.62 22.64
CA ILE A 649 -4.73 -39.18 23.81
C ILE A 649 -4.41 -37.72 24.13
N GLY A 650 -3.13 -37.32 24.11
CA GLY A 650 -2.71 -35.94 24.34
C GLY A 650 -3.34 -34.95 23.34
N VAL A 651 -3.38 -35.31 22.06
CA VAL A 651 -4.05 -34.51 21.02
C VAL A 651 -5.53 -34.35 21.31
N ILE A 652 -6.22 -35.42 21.72
CA ILE A 652 -7.66 -35.37 22.05
C ILE A 652 -7.90 -34.45 23.24
N LEU A 653 -7.09 -34.57 24.31
CA LEU A 653 -7.17 -33.72 25.49
C LEU A 653 -6.91 -32.25 25.16
N TYR A 654 -5.93 -31.97 24.32
CA TYR A 654 -5.64 -30.62 23.83
C TYR A 654 -6.83 -30.02 23.08
N ASN A 655 -7.44 -30.78 22.18
CA ASN A 655 -8.60 -30.35 21.41
C ASN A 655 -9.79 -30.02 22.32
N GLU A 656 -10.02 -30.84 23.34
CA GLU A 656 -11.13 -30.66 24.29
C GLU A 656 -10.90 -29.49 25.22
N ALA A 657 -9.70 -29.35 25.81
CA ALA A 657 -9.35 -28.20 26.63
C ALA A 657 -9.54 -26.90 25.87
N LYS A 658 -9.11 -26.87 24.60
CA LYS A 658 -9.19 -25.64 23.81
C LYS A 658 -10.59 -25.27 23.34
N LYS A 659 -11.50 -26.24 23.22
CA LYS A 659 -12.94 -25.97 23.01
C LYS A 659 -13.58 -25.32 24.25
N ARG A 660 -13.15 -25.72 25.45
CA ARG A 660 -13.74 -25.26 26.72
C ARG A 660 -13.23 -23.92 27.21
N TYR A 661 -11.98 -23.56 26.91
CA TYR A 661 -11.31 -22.37 27.43
C TYR A 661 -11.01 -21.32 26.34
N LYS A 662 -11.90 -21.20 25.35
CA LYS A 662 -11.74 -20.31 24.20
C LYS A 662 -11.94 -18.83 24.55
#